data_AF-A0A381QMC4-F1
#
_entry.id   AF-A0A381QMC4-F1
#
_cell.length_a   1.000
_cell.length_b   1.000
_cell.length_c   1.000
_cell.angle_alpha   90.00
_cell.angle_beta   90.00
_cell.angle_gamma   90.00
#
_symmetry.space_group_name_H-M   'P 1'
#
loop_
_entity.id
_entity.type
_entity.pdbx_description
1 polymer ?
#
loop_
_entity_poly.entity_id
_entity_poly.type
_entity_poly.pdbx_seq_one_letter_code
_entity_poly.pdbx_strand_id
1 'polypeptide(L)'
;MKKLNIITATSFAISILILCLPFNSYSQLGGVENGQWRYLGGDAGHTRAAPQLDQINSSNFADLEVAWIWRGNNFSASEEYTFRSTPIFVDGILYTVVGQRRQLVAIEAATGETLWTFREPETMRYLRSPRTDFGKGVAYAEVDGQGVVFFTSPAFFLWALDANSGRPLTNWGSPTGVEEFSETGVVDLIPDLVSDWQRWIDWDQPYDPDHGIPRQLGMVTASSPPIVVNGVIVVLVGHEPSYDQTRIENVPGDIMGYDSRTGKQLWKFHVIPRPGEFGHETWENDAWQWSGDMSSWAPASADPELGLVYIVTNASTVQSYTGQRPGHNLFGGSVLALDVQTGERKWHFQIHHSDQWNYDIPTAPILMDLTVDGQRIPALIQNTKQGLVFAFNRETGEPIWPIEERSVMQTQVPGNYTSTTQPYPTRPEPLDRIVIDGITEDFMLDYTPELKVQAREVLGEFLVGGLYMPPLPYPHANPYRNVVGCVGGLNIYHPPVADPTTGIMYASHRRNCSAPSFMEPTNGVDEERGLPGLSAEAWRGRERHTPTTGSTVAAWAPGRSREFLPLIDRLPVYKPLFQGLAAFDMNTGEKLWDIPIGKSPANIADHPLLQGIDTSDTGGTGHSIQMLMGDLLVQTTEDLRGDTELNENGMPMLHARDKRSGEILASAELPIPGQYGMMTYMHEGVQYIVVQSGSVKRRQPSALVALRLP
;
A
#
# COMPACT_ATOMS: atom_id res chain seq x y z
N MET A 1 -49.80 -32.34 76.65
CA MET A 1 -49.27 -33.71 76.40
C MET A 1 -49.16 -33.91 74.89
N LYS A 2 -48.22 -34.75 74.40
CA LYS A 2 -48.08 -35.40 73.05
C LYS A 2 -48.51 -34.57 71.79
N LYS A 3 -47.66 -34.30 70.77
CA LYS A 3 -46.91 -35.21 69.84
C LYS A 3 -47.87 -36.13 69.03
N LEU A 4 -47.75 -36.38 67.71
CA LEU A 4 -46.80 -36.05 66.62
C LEU A 4 -47.57 -36.25 65.24
N ASN A 5 -47.13 -36.09 63.97
CA ASN A 5 -45.83 -35.81 63.30
C ASN A 5 -46.01 -35.28 61.82
N ILE A 6 -44.91 -34.84 61.18
CA ILE A 6 -44.41 -34.98 59.76
C ILE A 6 -45.39 -35.50 58.65
N ILE A 7 -45.44 -34.98 57.40
CA ILE A 7 -44.34 -34.68 56.44
C ILE A 7 -44.38 -33.24 55.86
N THR A 8 -43.20 -32.65 55.62
CA THR A 8 -42.95 -31.38 54.91
C THR A 8 -42.63 -31.57 53.42
N ALA A 9 -43.06 -30.64 52.57
CA ALA A 9 -42.66 -30.57 51.16
C ALA A 9 -41.43 -29.66 50.95
N THR A 10 -40.59 -30.02 49.98
CA THR A 10 -39.42 -29.22 49.53
C THR A 10 -39.56 -28.89 48.05
N SER A 11 -39.75 -27.60 47.73
CA SER A 11 -39.64 -27.10 46.35
C SER A 11 -38.21 -26.69 46.07
N PHE A 12 -37.64 -27.17 44.97
CA PHE A 12 -36.35 -26.69 44.47
C PHE A 12 -36.55 -25.36 43.74
N ALA A 13 -35.90 -24.30 44.20
CA ALA A 13 -35.80 -23.05 43.47
C ALA A 13 -34.57 -23.09 42.55
N ILE A 14 -34.79 -23.05 41.24
CA ILE A 14 -33.70 -22.95 40.26
C ILE A 14 -33.39 -21.45 40.06
N SER A 15 -32.32 -20.99 40.69
CA SER A 15 -31.77 -19.65 40.43
C SER A 15 -31.02 -19.65 39.11
N ILE A 16 -31.59 -19.06 38.06
CA ILE A 16 -30.89 -18.83 36.80
C ILE A 16 -29.84 -17.73 37.03
N LEU A 17 -28.57 -18.12 37.08
CA LEU A 17 -27.45 -17.19 37.17
C LEU A 17 -27.17 -16.64 35.76
N ILE A 18 -27.69 -15.46 35.45
CA ILE A 18 -27.36 -14.76 34.20
C ILE A 18 -25.91 -14.27 34.32
N LEU A 19 -25.00 -14.94 33.61
CA LEU A 19 -23.65 -14.40 33.37
C LEU A 19 -23.77 -13.24 32.37
N CYS A 20 -23.93 -12.03 32.90
CA CYS A 20 -23.58 -10.82 32.16
C CYS A 20 -22.06 -10.82 31.98
N LEU A 21 -21.58 -11.33 30.85
CA LEU A 21 -20.23 -11.03 30.38
C LEU A 21 -20.12 -9.50 30.23
N PRO A 22 -19.01 -8.87 30.66
CA PRO A 22 -18.81 -7.45 30.43
C PRO A 22 -18.68 -7.20 28.93
N PHE A 23 -19.59 -6.39 28.38
CA PHE A 23 -19.36 -5.79 27.06
C PHE A 23 -18.24 -4.76 27.20
N ASN A 24 -17.02 -5.16 26.86
CA ASN A 24 -15.93 -4.23 26.58
C ASN A 24 -16.44 -3.27 25.49
N SER A 25 -16.71 -2.03 25.89
CA SER A 25 -17.18 -0.99 24.99
C SER A 25 -15.98 -0.31 24.37
N TYR A 26 -15.29 -1.02 23.48
CA TYR A 26 -14.17 -0.50 22.69
C TYR A 26 -14.57 0.81 22.02
N SER A 27 -13.68 1.80 22.05
CA SER A 27 -13.89 3.06 21.35
C SER A 27 -13.84 2.81 19.85
N GLN A 28 -14.80 3.38 19.12
CA GLN A 28 -14.84 3.24 17.66
C GLN A 28 -13.76 4.14 17.06
N LEU A 29 -12.91 3.60 16.18
CA LEU A 29 -11.97 4.37 15.37
C LEU A 29 -12.78 5.26 14.41
N GLY A 30 -13.10 6.47 14.86
CA GLY A 30 -14.14 7.33 14.27
C GLY A 30 -13.66 8.25 13.13
N GLY A 31 -12.46 8.04 12.60
CA GLY A 31 -11.76 9.03 11.76
C GLY A 31 -10.90 9.99 12.58
N VAL A 32 -10.61 11.18 12.05
CA VAL A 32 -9.74 12.17 12.71
C VAL A 32 -10.29 12.69 14.05
N GLU A 33 -9.40 12.88 15.04
CA GLU A 33 -9.76 13.43 16.34
C GLU A 33 -9.58 14.95 16.38
N ASN A 34 -10.56 15.68 16.92
CA ASN A 34 -10.51 17.14 17.09
C ASN A 34 -10.17 17.94 15.80
N GLY A 35 -10.45 17.36 14.62
CA GLY A 35 -10.07 17.94 13.33
C GLY A 35 -8.58 17.83 12.99
N GLN A 36 -7.81 17.02 13.73
CA GLN A 36 -6.38 16.80 13.53
C GLN A 36 -6.09 15.49 12.80
N TRP A 37 -5.46 15.60 11.63
CA TRP A 37 -5.02 14.46 10.82
C TRP A 37 -3.67 13.95 11.35
N ARG A 38 -3.66 13.35 12.55
CA ARG A 38 -2.44 13.00 13.30
C ARG A 38 -1.65 11.83 12.67
N TYR A 39 -2.30 11.00 11.86
CA TYR A 39 -1.68 9.84 11.17
C TYR A 39 -1.72 10.00 9.64
N LEU A 40 -0.88 9.24 8.91
CA LEU A 40 -0.82 9.27 7.44
C LEU A 40 -2.18 9.02 6.76
N GLY A 41 -3.01 8.15 7.36
CA GLY A 41 -4.38 7.87 6.97
C GLY A 41 -5.45 8.61 7.78
N GLY A 42 -5.11 9.74 8.39
CA GLY A 42 -5.99 10.50 9.29
C GLY A 42 -5.90 9.99 10.72
N ASP A 43 -6.36 8.76 10.92
CA ASP A 43 -6.35 8.01 12.17
C ASP A 43 -5.41 6.80 12.13
N ALA A 44 -5.22 6.13 13.28
CA ALA A 44 -4.38 4.95 13.41
C ALA A 44 -4.90 3.73 12.64
N GLY A 45 -6.23 3.63 12.45
CA GLY A 45 -6.89 2.65 11.59
C GLY A 45 -6.80 2.94 10.10
N HIS A 46 -6.19 4.07 9.73
CA HIS A 46 -5.82 4.47 8.38
C HIS A 46 -7.03 4.68 7.42
N THR A 47 -8.22 5.00 7.97
CA THR A 47 -9.50 5.07 7.22
C THR A 47 -9.55 6.13 6.11
N ARG A 48 -8.75 7.19 6.26
CA ARG A 48 -8.76 8.44 5.45
C ARG A 48 -10.07 9.22 5.54
N ALA A 49 -10.76 9.14 6.68
CA ALA A 49 -12.04 9.80 6.92
C ALA A 49 -12.00 10.87 8.03
N ALA A 50 -12.75 11.95 7.81
CA ALA A 50 -13.03 13.01 8.78
C ALA A 50 -14.55 13.29 8.85
N PRO A 51 -15.38 12.32 9.27
CA PRO A 51 -16.85 12.44 9.23
C PRO A 51 -17.41 13.55 10.14
N GLN A 52 -16.60 14.08 11.07
CA GLN A 52 -16.93 15.21 11.95
C GLN A 52 -16.65 16.59 11.33
N LEU A 53 -16.06 16.66 10.12
CA LEU A 53 -15.71 17.91 9.44
C LEU A 53 -16.65 18.17 8.25
N ASP A 54 -17.75 18.87 8.53
CA ASP A 54 -18.92 19.07 7.66
C ASP A 54 -19.15 20.54 7.22
N GLN A 55 -18.28 21.47 7.63
CA GLN A 55 -18.35 22.87 7.24
C GLN A 55 -18.31 23.02 5.70
N ILE A 56 -17.48 22.19 5.05
CA ILE A 56 -17.52 21.96 3.60
C ILE A 56 -18.46 20.77 3.32
N ASN A 57 -19.54 21.01 2.60
CA ASN A 57 -20.58 20.03 2.27
C ASN A 57 -21.16 20.28 0.87
N SER A 58 -22.06 19.42 0.40
CA SER A 58 -22.60 19.48 -0.97
C SER A 58 -23.28 20.81 -1.34
N SER A 59 -23.73 21.62 -0.37
CA SER A 59 -24.38 22.90 -0.64
C SER A 59 -23.43 24.07 -0.90
N ASN A 60 -22.15 23.95 -0.52
CA ASN A 60 -21.13 25.01 -0.64
C ASN A 60 -19.80 24.53 -1.26
N PHE A 61 -19.65 23.25 -1.58
CA PHE A 61 -18.42 22.69 -2.15
C PHE A 61 -17.99 23.36 -3.48
N ALA A 62 -18.93 23.90 -4.25
CA ALA A 62 -18.64 24.62 -5.48
C ALA A 62 -18.01 26.01 -5.25
N ASP A 63 -18.09 26.56 -4.03
CA ASP A 63 -17.55 27.87 -3.65
C ASP A 63 -16.10 27.79 -3.12
N LEU A 64 -15.46 26.61 -3.18
CA LEU A 64 -14.09 26.40 -2.69
C LEU A 64 -13.06 27.23 -3.46
N GLU A 65 -12.31 28.06 -2.73
CA GLU A 65 -11.19 28.84 -3.25
C GLU A 65 -9.83 28.27 -2.83
N VAL A 66 -8.77 28.60 -3.59
CA VAL A 66 -7.39 28.23 -3.25
C VAL A 66 -6.88 29.12 -2.12
N ALA A 67 -6.75 28.56 -0.92
CA ALA A 67 -6.15 29.25 0.22
C ALA A 67 -4.65 29.54 0.00
N TRP A 68 -3.91 28.51 -0.42
CA TRP A 68 -2.48 28.59 -0.69
C TRP A 68 -1.99 27.43 -1.58
N ILE A 69 -0.81 27.61 -2.18
CA ILE A 69 -0.09 26.54 -2.91
C ILE A 69 1.36 26.52 -2.46
N TRP A 70 1.73 25.49 -1.70
CA TRP A 70 3.11 25.23 -1.31
C TRP A 70 3.81 24.40 -2.40
N ARG A 71 5.07 24.71 -2.74
CA ARG A 71 5.80 24.09 -3.87
C ARG A 71 7.08 23.41 -3.40
N GLY A 72 7.28 22.16 -3.82
CA GLY A 72 8.44 21.34 -3.47
C GLY A 72 9.64 21.41 -4.44
N ASN A 73 9.59 22.26 -5.47
CA ASN A 73 10.49 22.16 -6.62
C ASN A 73 11.93 22.62 -6.37
N ASN A 74 12.22 23.25 -5.23
CA ASN A 74 13.57 23.61 -4.77
C ASN A 74 14.23 22.57 -3.84
N PHE A 75 13.57 21.46 -3.52
CA PHE A 75 14.05 20.44 -2.57
C PHE A 75 14.76 19.23 -3.21
N SER A 76 15.14 19.31 -4.49
CA SER A 76 15.90 18.25 -5.19
C SER A 76 16.78 18.84 -6.29
N ALA A 77 17.75 18.06 -6.79
CA ALA A 77 18.67 18.50 -7.84
C ALA A 77 18.02 18.66 -9.22
N SER A 78 16.79 18.16 -9.38
CA SER A 78 15.92 18.34 -10.54
C SER A 78 14.48 18.57 -10.06
N GLU A 79 13.62 19.11 -10.91
CA GLU A 79 12.21 19.27 -10.59
C GLU A 79 11.52 17.91 -10.45
N GLU A 80 11.04 17.59 -9.25
CA GLU A 80 10.20 16.42 -9.02
C GLU A 80 8.75 16.77 -9.30
N TYR A 81 8.14 16.06 -10.26
CA TYR A 81 6.73 16.20 -10.64
C TYR A 81 5.79 15.27 -9.86
N THR A 82 6.34 14.33 -9.09
CA THR A 82 5.55 13.34 -8.32
C THR A 82 5.59 13.64 -6.83
N PHE A 83 4.42 13.81 -6.22
CA PHE A 83 4.30 13.99 -4.77
C PHE A 83 3.44 12.88 -4.17
N ARG A 84 3.98 12.15 -3.18
CA ARG A 84 3.36 10.96 -2.56
C ARG A 84 3.26 11.05 -1.04
N SER A 85 3.60 12.20 -0.49
CA SER A 85 3.62 12.45 0.95
C SER A 85 2.34 13.13 1.40
N THR A 86 1.44 12.38 2.06
CA THR A 86 0.29 13.02 2.73
C THR A 86 0.82 13.72 3.97
N PRO A 87 0.60 15.04 4.15
CA PRO A 87 0.94 15.68 5.41
C PRO A 87 0.14 15.08 6.56
N ILE A 88 0.70 15.13 7.76
CA ILE A 88 -0.09 15.09 9.00
C ILE A 88 -0.35 16.53 9.46
N PHE A 89 -1.47 16.76 10.13
CA PHE A 89 -1.81 18.06 10.73
C PHE A 89 -1.91 17.94 12.24
N VAL A 90 -1.11 18.72 12.97
CA VAL A 90 -1.07 18.75 14.43
C VAL A 90 -0.90 20.20 14.90
N ASP A 91 -1.79 20.65 15.79
CA ASP A 91 -1.69 21.91 16.53
C ASP A 91 -1.35 23.17 15.69
N GLY A 92 -1.91 23.26 14.47
CA GLY A 92 -1.73 24.40 13.55
C GLY A 92 -0.62 24.21 12.51
N ILE A 93 0.12 23.11 12.55
CA ILE A 93 1.26 22.85 11.68
C ILE A 93 1.04 21.56 10.86
N LEU A 94 1.37 21.63 9.58
CA LEU A 94 1.44 20.50 8.65
C LEU A 94 2.87 19.98 8.57
N TYR A 95 3.07 18.66 8.75
CA TYR A 95 4.39 18.02 8.63
C TYR A 95 4.40 17.00 7.49
N THR A 96 5.41 17.05 6.63
CA THR A 96 5.52 16.21 5.42
C THR A 96 6.97 16.02 4.98
N VAL A 97 7.23 15.11 4.03
CA VAL A 97 8.54 14.95 3.37
C VAL A 97 8.50 15.31 1.89
N VAL A 98 9.60 15.88 1.37
CA VAL A 98 9.71 16.34 -0.03
C VAL A 98 11.04 15.93 -0.69
N GLY A 99 10.95 15.68 -2.00
CA GLY A 99 12.10 15.41 -2.86
C GLY A 99 12.76 14.05 -2.61
N GLN A 100 13.76 13.71 -3.44
CA GLN A 100 14.46 12.42 -3.37
C GLN A 100 15.22 12.19 -2.06
N ARG A 101 15.59 13.26 -1.33
CA ARG A 101 16.20 13.17 0.01
C ARG A 101 15.20 12.93 1.14
N ARG A 102 13.88 12.99 0.88
CA ARG A 102 12.84 13.07 1.92
C ARG A 102 13.16 14.18 2.95
N GLN A 103 13.45 15.39 2.45
CA GLN A 103 13.65 16.54 3.33
C GLN A 103 12.34 16.79 4.08
N LEU A 104 12.39 16.91 5.40
CA LEU A 104 11.21 17.06 6.23
C LEU A 104 10.87 18.56 6.33
N VAL A 105 9.61 18.90 6.15
CA VAL A 105 9.12 20.29 6.14
C VAL A 105 7.98 20.45 7.14
N ALA A 106 8.04 21.51 7.94
CA ALA A 106 6.92 22.03 8.70
C ALA A 106 6.34 23.26 7.99
N ILE A 107 5.02 23.27 7.82
CA ILE A 107 4.27 24.29 7.07
C ILE A 107 3.15 24.82 7.97
N GLU A 108 3.02 26.14 8.08
CA GLU A 108 1.93 26.80 8.80
C GLU A 108 0.61 26.63 8.02
N ALA A 109 -0.43 26.14 8.69
CA ALA A 109 -1.61 25.62 8.00
C ALA A 109 -2.54 26.70 7.43
N ALA A 110 -2.56 27.91 7.99
CA ALA A 110 -3.41 28.99 7.50
C ALA A 110 -2.92 29.58 6.17
N THR A 111 -1.60 29.70 6.01
CA THR A 111 -0.94 30.48 4.94
C THR A 111 -0.10 29.65 3.98
N GLY A 112 0.33 28.45 4.37
CA GLY A 112 1.33 27.68 3.64
C GLY A 112 2.77 28.17 3.83
N GLU A 113 3.06 29.05 4.80
CA GLU A 113 4.43 29.46 5.10
C GLU A 113 5.29 28.28 5.60
N THR A 114 6.54 28.19 5.12
CA THR A 114 7.47 27.15 5.58
C THR A 114 8.16 27.59 6.87
N LEU A 115 7.74 27.01 8.00
CA LEU A 115 8.26 27.33 9.33
C LEU A 115 9.70 26.84 9.52
N TRP A 116 9.98 25.59 9.12
CA TRP A 116 11.32 25.02 9.16
C TRP A 116 11.47 23.84 8.20
N THR A 117 12.73 23.49 7.90
CA THR A 117 13.09 22.37 7.03
C THR A 117 14.25 21.58 7.64
N PHE A 118 14.15 20.25 7.73
CA PHE A 118 15.23 19.36 8.09
C PHE A 118 15.72 18.55 6.88
N ARG A 119 17.03 18.37 6.77
CA ARG A 119 17.68 17.59 5.72
C ARG A 119 18.81 16.77 6.32
N GLU A 120 18.73 15.45 6.20
CA GLU A 120 19.79 14.52 6.54
C GLU A 120 21.11 14.88 5.81
N PRO A 121 22.28 14.81 6.49
CA PRO A 121 23.58 14.91 5.84
C PRO A 121 23.74 13.85 4.73
N GLU A 122 24.59 14.11 3.74
CA GLU A 122 24.77 13.15 2.65
C GLU A 122 25.66 11.98 3.08
N THR A 123 25.19 10.76 2.86
CA THR A 123 25.93 9.52 3.12
C THR A 123 26.05 8.68 1.86
N MET A 124 27.03 7.78 1.80
CA MET A 124 27.14 6.76 0.76
C MET A 124 25.94 5.80 0.78
N ARG A 125 25.31 5.57 1.94
CA ARG A 125 23.98 4.94 2.06
C ARG A 125 22.91 5.69 1.28
N TYR A 126 22.73 7.00 1.49
CA TYR A 126 21.79 7.79 0.68
C TYR A 126 22.14 7.75 -0.81
N LEU A 127 23.42 7.88 -1.17
CA LEU A 127 23.86 7.90 -2.56
C LEU A 127 23.67 6.56 -3.29
N ARG A 128 23.58 5.45 -2.55
CA ARG A 128 23.30 4.10 -3.09
C ARG A 128 21.85 3.65 -2.90
N SER A 129 21.05 4.37 -2.11
CA SER A 129 19.72 3.92 -1.65
C SER A 129 18.72 3.69 -2.79
N PRO A 130 17.98 2.57 -2.81
CA PRO A 130 16.84 2.38 -3.68
C PRO A 130 15.60 3.16 -3.16
N ARG A 131 14.63 3.39 -4.06
CA ARG A 131 13.33 4.04 -3.74
C ARG A 131 13.44 5.42 -3.06
N THR A 132 14.37 6.27 -3.51
CA THR A 132 14.51 7.65 -3.01
C THR A 132 13.25 8.49 -3.24
N ASP A 133 12.57 8.32 -4.38
CA ASP A 133 11.35 9.03 -4.80
C ASP A 133 10.03 8.48 -4.19
N PHE A 134 10.10 7.60 -3.20
CA PHE A 134 8.93 6.87 -2.64
C PHE A 134 8.52 7.31 -1.22
N GLY A 135 9.03 8.43 -0.70
CA GLY A 135 8.68 8.92 0.64
C GLY A 135 7.19 9.27 0.78
N LYS A 136 6.50 8.64 1.75
CA LYS A 136 5.04 8.77 1.94
C LYS A 136 4.58 9.71 3.06
N GLY A 137 5.46 10.15 3.96
CA GLY A 137 5.05 10.99 5.10
C GLY A 137 6.04 10.98 6.25
N VAL A 138 5.52 11.33 7.42
CA VAL A 138 6.16 11.31 8.74
C VAL A 138 5.21 10.68 9.77
N ALA A 139 5.68 10.46 11.00
CA ALA A 139 4.82 10.20 12.15
C ALA A 139 5.03 11.29 13.22
N TYR A 140 4.07 11.41 14.15
CA TYR A 140 4.14 12.32 15.29
C TYR A 140 3.77 11.59 16.58
N ALA A 141 4.38 11.99 17.69
CA ALA A 141 3.88 11.70 19.03
C ALA A 141 4.28 12.79 20.02
N GLU A 142 3.55 12.85 21.14
CA GLU A 142 3.96 13.64 22.31
C GLU A 142 4.87 12.79 23.20
N VAL A 143 6.07 13.30 23.48
CA VAL A 143 7.11 12.66 24.30
C VAL A 143 7.42 13.58 25.47
N ASP A 144 7.12 13.14 26.69
CA ASP A 144 7.27 13.94 27.93
C ASP A 144 6.64 15.35 27.88
N GLY A 145 5.56 15.51 27.09
CA GLY A 145 4.86 16.78 26.90
C GLY A 145 5.44 17.68 25.80
N GLN A 146 6.42 17.20 25.04
CA GLN A 146 6.96 17.85 23.85
C GLN A 146 6.47 17.14 22.59
N GLY A 147 6.03 17.88 21.57
CA GLY A 147 5.70 17.31 20.26
C GLY A 147 6.96 16.90 19.50
N VAL A 148 7.00 15.65 19.01
CA VAL A 148 8.15 15.08 18.29
C VAL A 148 7.69 14.49 16.97
N VAL A 149 8.39 14.84 15.88
CA VAL A 149 8.18 14.28 14.54
C VAL A 149 9.25 13.23 14.24
N PHE A 150 8.82 12.07 13.78
CA PHE A 150 9.67 10.92 13.45
C PHE A 150 9.61 10.59 11.97
N PHE A 151 10.76 10.26 11.36
CA PHE A 151 10.80 9.74 9.99
C PHE A 151 12.00 8.83 9.74
N THR A 152 11.86 7.93 8.77
CA THR A 152 12.96 7.05 8.32
C THR A 152 13.49 7.53 6.96
N SER A 153 14.79 7.80 6.90
CA SER A 153 15.44 8.37 5.72
C SER A 153 15.68 7.33 4.61
N PRO A 154 16.09 7.74 3.39
CA PRO A 154 16.52 6.80 2.36
C PRO A 154 17.80 6.05 2.77
N ALA A 155 18.67 6.66 3.58
CA ALA A 155 19.85 6.01 4.12
C ALA A 155 19.54 5.00 5.25
N PHE A 156 18.27 4.81 5.61
CA PHE A 156 17.81 3.92 6.67
C PHE A 156 18.35 4.29 8.06
N PHE A 157 18.29 5.59 8.38
CA PHE A 157 18.35 6.08 9.76
C PHE A 157 16.93 6.48 10.23
N LEU A 158 16.65 6.32 11.51
CA LEU A 158 15.45 6.86 12.16
C LEU A 158 15.80 8.17 12.86
N TRP A 159 15.09 9.24 12.51
CA TRP A 159 15.27 10.57 13.11
C TRP A 159 14.10 10.91 14.03
N ALA A 160 14.39 11.65 15.11
CA ALA A 160 13.44 12.26 16.02
C ALA A 160 13.73 13.76 16.13
N LEU A 161 12.78 14.59 15.72
CA LEU A 161 12.93 16.05 15.66
C LEU A 161 11.91 16.73 16.57
N ASP A 162 12.32 17.78 17.28
CA ASP A 162 11.38 18.70 17.93
C ASP A 162 10.44 19.32 16.88
N ALA A 163 9.13 19.16 17.10
CA ALA A 163 8.11 19.60 16.14
C ALA A 163 8.10 21.13 15.91
N ASN A 164 8.52 21.92 16.90
CA ASN A 164 8.49 23.38 16.81
C ASN A 164 9.68 23.98 16.05
N SER A 165 10.85 23.35 16.10
CA SER A 165 12.11 23.92 15.57
C SER A 165 12.85 23.04 14.56
N GLY A 166 12.40 21.80 14.32
CA GLY A 166 13.02 20.86 13.38
C GLY A 166 14.40 20.35 13.80
N ARG A 167 14.78 20.56 15.06
CA ARG A 167 16.09 20.18 15.60
C ARG A 167 16.08 18.73 16.08
N PRO A 168 17.16 17.96 15.86
CA PRO A 168 17.32 16.63 16.45
C PRO A 168 17.12 16.65 17.97
N LEU A 169 16.31 15.71 18.48
CA LEU A 169 15.87 15.69 19.87
C LEU A 169 17.01 15.33 20.83
N THR A 170 17.28 16.23 21.79
CA THR A 170 18.36 16.05 22.77
C THR A 170 18.08 14.88 23.71
N ASN A 171 19.11 14.06 23.99
CA ASN A 171 19.05 12.85 24.82
C ASN A 171 18.22 11.69 24.23
N TRP A 172 17.88 11.75 22.95
CA TRP A 172 17.22 10.67 22.21
C TRP A 172 18.20 10.00 21.23
N GLY A 173 18.10 8.68 21.07
CA GLY A 173 18.97 7.91 20.17
C GLY A 173 20.42 7.87 20.64
N SER A 174 21.36 7.75 19.68
CA SER A 174 22.79 7.63 19.97
C SER A 174 23.66 8.11 18.80
N PRO A 175 24.92 8.51 19.03
CA PRO A 175 25.84 8.87 17.96
C PRO A 175 26.01 7.72 16.94
N THR A 176 25.85 8.03 15.65
CA THR A 176 25.92 7.03 14.56
C THR A 176 27.36 6.70 14.14
N GLY A 177 28.33 7.56 14.46
CA GLY A 177 29.70 7.48 13.97
C GLY A 177 29.93 8.13 12.59
N VAL A 178 28.92 8.78 12.01
CA VAL A 178 29.09 9.67 10.83
C VAL A 178 29.43 11.08 11.32
N GLU A 179 30.50 11.70 10.81
CA GLU A 179 31.04 12.96 11.35
C GLU A 179 30.08 14.15 11.21
N GLU A 180 29.27 14.19 10.16
CA GLU A 180 28.29 15.25 9.91
C GLU A 180 26.94 15.08 10.64
N PHE A 181 26.73 13.96 11.35
CA PHE A 181 25.49 13.68 12.07
C PHE A 181 25.48 14.31 13.48
N SER A 182 24.29 14.48 14.06
CA SER A 182 24.16 14.91 15.45
C SER A 182 24.35 13.74 16.42
N GLU A 183 25.01 14.00 17.56
CA GLU A 183 25.23 13.05 18.66
C GLU A 183 23.93 12.48 19.27
N THR A 184 22.78 13.10 19.00
CA THR A 184 21.43 12.71 19.47
C THR A 184 20.37 13.08 18.42
N GLY A 185 19.14 12.60 18.62
CA GLY A 185 17.99 12.77 17.72
C GLY A 185 18.01 11.84 16.50
N VAL A 186 18.88 10.83 16.50
CA VAL A 186 19.06 9.86 15.41
C VAL A 186 19.40 8.48 15.96
N VAL A 187 18.96 7.43 15.25
CA VAL A 187 19.29 6.03 15.47
C VAL A 187 19.72 5.43 14.13
N ASP A 188 20.84 4.70 14.12
CA ASP A 188 21.21 3.84 13.00
C ASP A 188 20.48 2.50 13.13
N LEU A 189 19.62 2.20 12.16
CA LEU A 189 18.79 1.00 12.15
C LEU A 189 19.53 -0.24 11.62
N ILE A 190 20.67 -0.06 10.94
CA ILE A 190 21.38 -1.18 10.31
C ILE A 190 21.99 -2.14 11.35
N PRO A 191 22.76 -1.70 12.36
CA PRO A 191 23.35 -2.60 13.36
C PRO A 191 22.30 -3.48 14.05
N ASP A 192 21.17 -2.89 14.43
CA ASP A 192 20.04 -3.58 15.05
C ASP A 192 19.41 -4.63 14.12
N LEU A 193 19.22 -4.27 12.84
CA LEU A 193 18.65 -5.15 11.81
C LEU A 193 19.51 -6.40 11.60
N VAL A 194 20.82 -6.23 11.41
CA VAL A 194 21.73 -7.33 11.00
C VAL A 194 22.50 -8.00 12.14
N SER A 195 22.39 -7.48 13.37
CA SER A 195 23.08 -7.94 14.60
C SER A 195 23.15 -9.47 14.80
N ASP A 196 22.10 -10.19 14.41
CA ASP A 196 21.94 -11.63 14.59
C ASP A 196 21.60 -12.36 13.27
N TRP A 197 21.82 -11.71 12.13
CA TRP A 197 21.67 -12.32 10.81
C TRP A 197 22.96 -13.05 10.44
N GLN A 198 22.91 -14.38 10.29
CA GLN A 198 24.12 -15.21 10.17
C GLN A 198 25.07 -14.75 9.06
N ARG A 199 24.56 -14.28 7.91
CA ARG A 199 25.39 -13.80 6.79
C ARG A 199 26.10 -12.47 7.05
N TRP A 200 25.66 -11.70 8.04
CA TRP A 200 26.40 -10.55 8.57
C TRP A 200 27.48 -10.98 9.56
N ILE A 201 27.17 -11.94 10.43
CA ILE A 201 28.13 -12.53 11.38
C ILE A 201 29.29 -13.19 10.62
N ASP A 202 28.99 -13.97 9.57
CA ASP A 202 29.97 -14.66 8.72
C ASP A 202 30.81 -13.70 7.86
N TRP A 203 30.41 -12.44 7.71
CA TRP A 203 31.16 -11.43 6.95
C TRP A 203 32.35 -10.87 7.75
N ASP A 204 32.24 -10.80 9.08
CA ASP A 204 33.30 -10.45 10.05
C ASP A 204 34.18 -9.25 9.64
N GLN A 205 33.56 -8.20 9.08
CA GLN A 205 34.23 -6.93 8.76
C GLN A 205 33.77 -5.81 9.71
N PRO A 206 34.62 -4.80 9.98
CA PRO A 206 34.22 -3.61 10.72
C PRO A 206 33.00 -2.93 10.09
N TYR A 207 32.06 -2.48 10.93
CA TYR A 207 30.92 -1.69 10.48
C TYR A 207 31.36 -0.26 10.12
N ASP A 208 30.92 0.20 8.96
CA ASP A 208 31.08 1.58 8.47
C ASP A 208 29.67 2.20 8.40
N PRO A 209 29.35 3.22 9.21
CA PRO A 209 28.00 3.79 9.29
C PRO A 209 27.64 4.68 8.08
N ASP A 210 28.62 5.18 7.32
CA ASP A 210 28.38 5.91 6.07
C ASP A 210 28.04 4.96 4.92
N HIS A 211 28.72 3.82 4.86
CA HIS A 211 28.52 2.80 3.83
C HIS A 211 27.40 1.80 4.12
N GLY A 212 27.14 1.48 5.40
CA GLY A 212 26.13 0.53 5.83
C GLY A 212 26.42 -0.91 5.37
N ILE A 213 25.40 -1.59 4.85
CA ILE A 213 25.51 -2.97 4.38
C ILE A 213 26.22 -3.00 3.00
N PRO A 214 27.23 -3.87 2.79
CA PRO A 214 27.87 -4.01 1.48
C PRO A 214 26.93 -4.69 0.49
N ARG A 215 26.91 -4.20 -0.77
CA ARG A 215 25.99 -4.66 -1.83
C ARG A 215 25.98 -6.17 -2.08
N GLN A 216 27.08 -6.85 -1.76
CA GLN A 216 27.24 -8.31 -1.85
C GLN A 216 26.34 -9.08 -0.87
N LEU A 217 25.92 -8.47 0.23
CA LEU A 217 24.96 -9.03 1.18
C LEU A 217 23.52 -8.58 0.89
N GLY A 218 23.32 -7.29 0.61
CA GLY A 218 22.00 -6.72 0.32
C GLY A 218 21.97 -5.19 0.33
N MET A 219 20.77 -4.62 0.17
CA MET A 219 20.50 -3.18 0.17
C MET A 219 19.12 -2.87 0.78
N VAL A 220 19.12 -2.10 1.87
CA VAL A 220 17.93 -1.70 2.64
C VAL A 220 17.64 -0.19 2.49
N THR A 221 16.37 0.18 2.63
CA THR A 221 15.82 1.54 2.62
C THR A 221 14.52 1.56 3.43
N ALA A 222 13.82 2.69 3.44
CA ALA A 222 12.41 2.78 3.84
C ALA A 222 11.55 3.36 2.70
N SER A 223 10.25 3.53 2.87
CA SER A 223 9.37 4.22 1.90
C SER A 223 8.17 4.85 2.59
N SER A 224 7.45 4.06 3.38
CA SER A 224 6.54 4.59 4.39
C SER A 224 7.31 5.29 5.54
N PRO A 225 6.68 6.23 6.26
CA PRO A 225 7.14 6.59 7.61
C PRO A 225 7.02 5.38 8.56
N PRO A 226 7.65 5.42 9.75
CA PRO A 226 7.25 4.56 10.85
C PRO A 226 5.80 4.87 11.30
N ILE A 227 5.25 4.07 12.21
CA ILE A 227 4.04 4.42 12.98
C ILE A 227 4.40 4.49 14.47
N VAL A 228 3.80 5.42 15.22
CA VAL A 228 4.02 5.54 16.67
C VAL A 228 2.72 5.22 17.41
N VAL A 229 2.79 4.26 18.33
CA VAL A 229 1.65 3.67 19.02
C VAL A 229 2.06 3.33 20.45
N ASN A 230 1.30 3.77 21.46
CA ASN A 230 1.51 3.44 22.88
C ASN A 230 2.97 3.60 23.38
N GLY A 231 3.70 4.61 22.88
CA GLY A 231 5.09 4.88 23.25
C GLY A 231 6.15 4.09 22.47
N VAL A 232 5.75 3.32 21.44
CA VAL A 232 6.66 2.56 20.57
C VAL A 232 6.60 3.09 19.14
N ILE A 233 7.77 3.33 18.55
CA ILE A 233 7.97 3.62 17.13
C ILE A 233 8.22 2.29 16.43
N VAL A 234 7.33 1.90 15.50
CA VAL A 234 7.48 0.70 14.69
C VAL A 234 8.01 1.08 13.31
N VAL A 235 9.20 0.57 12.98
CA VAL A 235 9.95 0.93 11.78
C VAL A 235 9.60 -0.01 10.63
N LEU A 236 9.37 0.57 9.45
CA LEU A 236 8.94 -0.11 8.24
C LEU A 236 10.07 -0.16 7.20
N VAL A 237 10.29 -1.34 6.62
CA VAL A 237 11.49 -1.68 5.84
C VAL A 237 11.17 -1.73 4.34
N GLY A 238 12.13 -1.37 3.50
CA GLY A 238 12.07 -1.45 2.04
C GLY A 238 13.40 -1.91 1.44
N HIS A 239 13.38 -2.42 0.21
CA HIS A 239 14.58 -2.89 -0.51
C HIS A 239 14.56 -2.44 -1.97
N GLU A 240 15.56 -2.81 -2.76
CA GLU A 240 15.43 -2.79 -4.23
C GLU A 240 14.21 -3.62 -4.69
N PRO A 241 13.48 -3.24 -5.76
CA PRO A 241 12.31 -4.00 -6.20
C PRO A 241 12.70 -5.36 -6.81
N SER A 242 12.43 -6.46 -6.09
CA SER A 242 12.82 -7.83 -6.43
C SER A 242 12.19 -8.45 -7.71
N TYR A 243 11.60 -7.64 -8.59
CA TYR A 243 11.06 -8.07 -9.90
C TYR A 243 12.00 -7.76 -11.08
N ASP A 244 12.92 -6.78 -10.96
CA ASP A 244 13.97 -6.49 -11.97
C ASP A 244 15.31 -7.22 -11.63
N GLN A 245 15.38 -7.84 -10.45
CA GLN A 245 16.58 -8.51 -9.89
C GLN A 245 16.65 -10.00 -10.30
N THR A 246 17.81 -10.45 -10.76
CA THR A 246 18.07 -11.88 -11.11
C THR A 246 18.85 -12.66 -10.04
N ARG A 247 19.30 -12.00 -8.96
CA ARG A 247 19.99 -12.62 -7.81
C ARG A 247 19.03 -13.04 -6.72
N ILE A 248 19.35 -14.12 -6.02
CA ILE A 248 18.50 -14.67 -4.95
C ILE A 248 18.77 -14.08 -3.57
N GLU A 249 19.88 -13.34 -3.38
CA GLU A 249 20.30 -12.87 -2.07
C GLU A 249 20.00 -11.39 -1.79
N ASN A 250 19.46 -11.10 -0.59
CA ASN A 250 19.34 -9.75 -0.04
C ASN A 250 19.27 -9.81 1.51
N VAL A 251 19.18 -8.66 2.16
CA VAL A 251 18.89 -8.48 3.60
C VAL A 251 17.42 -8.85 3.89
N PRO A 252 17.10 -9.40 5.08
CA PRO A 252 15.72 -9.64 5.50
C PRO A 252 15.00 -8.36 5.94
N GLY A 253 13.72 -8.23 5.61
CA GLY A 253 12.85 -7.12 5.99
C GLY A 253 12.34 -7.13 7.44
N ASP A 254 13.17 -7.58 8.39
CA ASP A 254 12.78 -7.78 9.79
C ASP A 254 12.29 -6.48 10.43
N ILE A 255 11.13 -6.55 11.10
CA ILE A 255 10.40 -5.38 11.62
C ILE A 255 10.90 -5.07 13.03
N MET A 256 11.12 -3.80 13.36
CA MET A 256 11.73 -3.40 14.64
C MET A 256 10.91 -2.34 15.38
N GLY A 257 10.83 -2.48 16.70
CA GLY A 257 10.18 -1.53 17.61
C GLY A 257 11.19 -0.79 18.49
N TYR A 258 11.01 0.51 18.63
CA TYR A 258 11.88 1.42 19.40
C TYR A 258 11.08 2.23 20.42
N ASP A 259 11.63 2.43 21.61
CA ASP A 259 11.03 3.30 22.63
C ASP A 259 11.02 4.76 22.16
N SER A 260 9.84 5.40 22.14
CA SER A 260 9.70 6.75 21.57
C SER A 260 10.37 7.84 22.41
N ARG A 261 10.66 7.56 23.69
CA ARG A 261 11.24 8.49 24.66
C ARG A 261 12.77 8.56 24.55
N THR A 262 13.40 7.46 24.14
CA THR A 262 14.86 7.26 24.20
C THR A 262 15.50 6.83 22.89
N GLY A 263 14.73 6.32 21.92
CA GLY A 263 15.26 5.75 20.68
C GLY A 263 15.94 4.39 20.87
N LYS A 264 15.80 3.75 22.04
CA LYS A 264 16.36 2.42 22.30
C LYS A 264 15.51 1.34 21.62
N GLN A 265 16.13 0.37 20.96
CA GLN A 265 15.43 -0.83 20.48
C GLN A 265 14.76 -1.57 21.65
N LEU A 266 13.52 -1.99 21.43
CA LEU A 266 12.71 -2.81 22.32
C LEU A 266 12.61 -4.26 21.83
N TRP A 267 12.37 -4.45 20.54
CA TRP A 267 12.14 -5.75 19.93
C TRP A 267 12.46 -5.76 18.44
N LYS A 268 12.68 -6.97 17.90
CA LYS A 268 12.73 -7.28 16.46
C LYS A 268 11.88 -8.51 16.18
N PHE A 269 11.12 -8.48 15.09
CA PHE A 269 10.32 -9.59 14.58
C PHE A 269 10.93 -10.10 13.28
N HIS A 270 11.32 -11.38 13.26
CA HIS A 270 11.89 -12.02 12.08
C HIS A 270 10.79 -12.31 11.06
N VAL A 271 10.86 -11.63 9.92
CA VAL A 271 9.87 -11.76 8.84
C VAL A 271 10.18 -13.00 7.99
N ILE A 272 11.45 -13.41 7.93
CA ILE A 272 11.92 -14.72 7.46
C ILE A 272 12.18 -15.60 8.69
N PRO A 273 11.33 -16.60 9.00
CA PRO A 273 11.45 -17.39 10.22
C PRO A 273 12.68 -18.30 10.23
N ARG A 274 13.39 -18.28 11.35
CA ARG A 274 14.62 -19.04 11.62
C ARG A 274 14.28 -20.41 12.25
N PRO A 275 15.23 -21.38 12.29
CA PRO A 275 14.97 -22.71 12.84
C PRO A 275 14.42 -22.69 14.28
N GLY A 276 13.16 -23.14 14.44
CA GLY A 276 12.42 -23.14 15.70
C GLY A 276 11.39 -22.01 15.85
N GLU A 277 11.34 -21.06 14.92
CA GLU A 277 10.33 -20.01 14.85
C GLU A 277 9.12 -20.46 14.01
N PHE A 278 7.95 -19.86 14.25
CA PHE A 278 6.71 -20.21 13.55
C PHE A 278 6.79 -19.87 12.06
N GLY A 279 6.39 -20.79 11.18
CA GLY A 279 6.36 -20.58 9.74
C GLY A 279 7.64 -21.02 9.03
N HIS A 280 8.70 -21.36 9.78
CA HIS A 280 9.95 -21.89 9.25
C HIS A 280 9.73 -23.19 8.45
N GLU A 281 8.79 -24.02 8.89
CA GLU A 281 8.36 -25.25 8.22
C GLU A 281 7.73 -25.03 6.83
N THR A 282 7.43 -23.78 6.45
CA THR A 282 6.92 -23.42 5.12
C THR A 282 8.01 -23.03 4.12
N TRP A 283 9.28 -23.20 4.49
CA TRP A 283 10.44 -23.13 3.61
C TRP A 283 10.95 -24.57 3.42
N GLU A 284 10.71 -25.15 2.24
CA GLU A 284 11.01 -26.57 1.98
C GLU A 284 12.53 -26.86 1.80
N ASN A 285 13.37 -25.83 1.91
CA ASN A 285 14.82 -25.90 1.89
C ASN A 285 15.44 -24.75 2.73
N ASP A 286 16.77 -24.69 2.76
CA ASP A 286 17.55 -23.67 3.47
C ASP A 286 17.45 -22.23 2.91
N ALA A 287 16.48 -21.92 2.04
CA ALA A 287 16.40 -20.60 1.41
C ALA A 287 16.17 -19.44 2.38
N TRP A 288 15.68 -19.72 3.59
CA TRP A 288 15.62 -18.77 4.70
C TRP A 288 17.00 -18.18 5.07
N GLN A 289 18.12 -18.87 4.76
CA GLN A 289 19.47 -18.40 5.08
C GLN A 289 19.96 -17.28 4.16
N TRP A 290 19.60 -17.33 2.87
CA TRP A 290 20.13 -16.42 1.84
C TRP A 290 19.10 -15.45 1.26
N SER A 291 17.81 -15.81 1.27
CA SER A 291 16.75 -14.98 0.71
C SER A 291 16.50 -13.76 1.59
N GLY A 292 15.94 -12.71 0.97
CA GLY A 292 15.66 -11.44 1.65
C GLY A 292 14.43 -10.76 1.08
N ASP A 293 14.46 -9.44 1.01
CA ASP A 293 13.30 -8.59 0.78
C ASP A 293 12.19 -8.84 1.82
N MET A 294 10.97 -9.24 1.43
CA MET A 294 9.81 -9.36 2.32
C MET A 294 9.50 -8.04 3.06
N SER A 295 9.81 -6.91 2.40
CA SER A 295 9.65 -5.56 2.91
C SER A 295 8.23 -5.22 3.34
N SER A 296 8.13 -4.63 4.52
CA SER A 296 6.97 -3.92 5.06
C SER A 296 6.79 -2.52 4.44
N TRP A 297 6.97 -2.40 3.12
CA TRP A 297 7.13 -1.10 2.45
C TRP A 297 5.81 -0.30 2.31
N ALA A 298 4.64 -0.93 2.48
CA ALA A 298 3.33 -0.28 2.61
C ALA A 298 3.22 0.46 3.96
N PRO A 299 2.26 1.37 4.19
CA PRO A 299 2.08 1.93 5.53
C PRO A 299 1.45 0.91 6.46
N ALA A 300 1.71 1.01 7.76
CA ALA A 300 1.05 0.23 8.79
C ALA A 300 -0.24 0.94 9.29
N SER A 301 -1.11 0.18 9.93
CA SER A 301 -2.19 0.69 10.79
C SER A 301 -2.06 0.09 12.19
N ALA A 302 -2.83 0.59 13.15
CA ALA A 302 -2.78 0.12 14.53
C ALA A 302 -4.10 0.34 15.27
N ASP A 303 -4.36 -0.51 16.26
CA ASP A 303 -5.40 -0.31 17.27
C ASP A 303 -4.70 -0.06 18.63
N PRO A 304 -4.68 1.20 19.10
CA PRO A 304 -4.07 1.55 20.38
C PRO A 304 -4.75 0.95 21.61
N GLU A 305 -6.05 0.62 21.55
CA GLU A 305 -6.78 0.00 22.67
C GLU A 305 -6.44 -1.49 22.82
N LEU A 306 -6.34 -2.20 21.70
CA LEU A 306 -5.86 -3.60 21.66
C LEU A 306 -4.34 -3.70 21.86
N GLY A 307 -3.60 -2.59 21.65
CA GLY A 307 -2.14 -2.57 21.70
C GLY A 307 -1.48 -3.30 20.52
N LEU A 308 -2.14 -3.31 19.36
CA LEU A 308 -1.72 -4.07 18.18
C LEU A 308 -1.31 -3.14 17.03
N VAL A 309 -0.25 -3.53 16.31
CA VAL A 309 0.16 -2.92 15.04
C VAL A 309 -0.05 -3.94 13.91
N TYR A 310 -0.62 -3.48 12.80
CA TYR A 310 -0.97 -4.28 11.63
C TYR A 310 -0.10 -3.88 10.44
N ILE A 311 0.63 -4.85 9.90
CA ILE A 311 1.71 -4.64 8.93
C ILE A 311 1.54 -5.64 7.80
N VAL A 312 1.78 -5.20 6.57
CA VAL A 312 1.73 -6.08 5.38
C VAL A 312 3.10 -6.21 4.73
N THR A 313 3.40 -7.41 4.25
CA THR A 313 4.68 -7.77 3.63
C THR A 313 4.52 -7.97 2.12
N ASN A 314 5.57 -7.67 1.34
CA ASN A 314 5.71 -8.24 0.00
C ASN A 314 6.31 -9.66 0.07
N ALA A 315 6.71 -10.20 -1.08
CA ALA A 315 7.33 -11.51 -1.17
C ALA A 315 8.87 -11.45 -1.14
N SER A 316 9.50 -12.61 -1.00
CA SER A 316 10.96 -12.71 -0.95
C SER A 316 11.64 -12.46 -2.30
N THR A 317 12.97 -12.40 -2.27
CA THR A 317 13.84 -12.16 -3.42
C THR A 317 13.49 -13.02 -4.64
N VAL A 318 13.62 -12.39 -5.81
CA VAL A 318 13.14 -12.84 -7.13
C VAL A 318 11.63 -13.12 -7.12
N GLN A 319 10.84 -12.10 -7.42
CA GLN A 319 9.36 -12.13 -7.46
C GLN A 319 8.82 -12.56 -8.83
N SER A 320 9.55 -13.45 -9.51
CA SER A 320 9.21 -14.00 -10.83
C SER A 320 9.57 -15.49 -11.00
N TYR A 321 10.30 -16.06 -10.03
CA TYR A 321 10.74 -17.45 -9.98
C TYR A 321 10.96 -17.82 -8.51
N THR A 322 10.46 -18.98 -8.10
CA THR A 322 10.46 -19.46 -6.71
C THR A 322 11.29 -20.72 -6.49
N GLY A 323 11.83 -21.34 -7.54
CA GLY A 323 12.52 -22.64 -7.45
C GLY A 323 13.76 -22.67 -6.55
N GLN A 324 14.30 -21.50 -6.19
CA GLN A 324 15.32 -21.33 -5.14
C GLN A 324 14.76 -21.47 -3.71
N ARG A 325 13.48 -21.16 -3.52
CA ARG A 325 12.73 -21.06 -2.26
C ARG A 325 11.39 -21.83 -2.31
N PRO A 326 11.38 -23.15 -2.56
CA PRO A 326 10.15 -23.96 -2.51
C PRO A 326 9.45 -23.86 -1.14
N GLY A 327 8.14 -24.11 -1.13
CA GLY A 327 7.26 -23.90 0.03
C GLY A 327 6.47 -22.58 -0.04
N HIS A 328 5.57 -22.36 0.92
CA HIS A 328 4.71 -21.18 0.97
C HIS A 328 5.46 -19.87 1.32
N ASN A 329 6.66 -19.98 1.90
CA ASN A 329 7.53 -18.87 2.32
C ASN A 329 6.87 -17.87 3.27
N LEU A 330 6.31 -18.31 4.40
CA LEU A 330 5.86 -17.38 5.45
C LEU A 330 7.04 -16.52 5.97
N PHE A 331 6.86 -15.24 6.30
CA PHE A 331 5.63 -14.45 6.25
C PHE A 331 5.50 -13.59 4.97
N GLY A 332 5.86 -14.11 3.79
CA GLY A 332 5.74 -13.37 2.53
C GLY A 332 4.29 -13.17 2.13
N GLY A 333 3.94 -12.02 1.55
CA GLY A 333 2.59 -11.74 1.06
C GLY A 333 1.49 -11.83 2.13
N SER A 334 1.81 -11.40 3.36
CA SER A 334 0.98 -11.63 4.55
C SER A 334 0.52 -10.34 5.21
N VAL A 335 -0.61 -10.42 5.92
CA VAL A 335 -0.99 -9.47 6.98
C VAL A 335 -0.49 -10.03 8.31
N LEU A 336 0.26 -9.23 9.07
CA LEU A 336 0.77 -9.53 10.40
C LEU A 336 0.05 -8.65 11.43
N ALA A 337 -0.31 -9.23 12.58
CA ALA A 337 -0.71 -8.49 13.77
C ALA A 337 0.29 -8.74 14.90
N LEU A 338 1.06 -7.70 15.25
CA LEU A 338 2.10 -7.77 16.28
C LEU A 338 1.67 -6.99 17.52
N ASP A 339 2.03 -7.53 18.69
CA ASP A 339 2.01 -6.83 19.97
C ASP A 339 2.95 -5.61 19.90
N VAL A 340 2.43 -4.40 20.13
CA VAL A 340 3.24 -3.18 19.92
C VAL A 340 4.39 -3.04 20.93
N GLN A 341 4.26 -3.62 22.13
CA GLN A 341 5.26 -3.49 23.20
C GLN A 341 6.37 -4.54 23.10
N THR A 342 6.09 -5.69 22.48
CA THR A 342 6.99 -6.86 22.51
C THR A 342 7.35 -7.43 21.14
N GLY A 343 6.66 -7.04 20.06
CA GLY A 343 6.83 -7.61 18.72
C GLY A 343 6.25 -9.01 18.55
N GLU A 344 5.58 -9.55 19.58
CA GLU A 344 4.98 -10.89 19.54
C GLU A 344 3.86 -10.97 18.49
N ARG A 345 3.97 -11.90 17.54
CA ARG A 345 2.92 -12.18 16.55
C ARG A 345 1.68 -12.80 17.20
N LYS A 346 0.65 -11.99 17.49
CA LYS A 346 -0.64 -12.51 17.96
C LYS A 346 -1.30 -13.38 16.89
N TRP A 347 -1.50 -12.83 15.70
CA TRP A 347 -2.04 -13.54 14.54
C TRP A 347 -1.39 -13.08 13.22
N HIS A 348 -1.65 -13.81 12.15
CA HIS A 348 -1.29 -13.42 10.78
C HIS A 348 -2.23 -14.12 9.78
N PHE A 349 -2.29 -13.62 8.55
CA PHE A 349 -2.91 -14.32 7.42
C PHE A 349 -2.06 -14.13 6.16
N GLN A 350 -1.68 -15.22 5.49
CA GLN A 350 -0.99 -15.14 4.21
C GLN A 350 -2.00 -15.01 3.07
N ILE A 351 -1.99 -13.87 2.37
CA ILE A 351 -2.97 -13.56 1.31
C ILE A 351 -2.68 -14.35 0.03
N HIS A 352 -1.42 -14.71 -0.22
CA HIS A 352 -1.01 -15.53 -1.35
C HIS A 352 0.27 -16.31 -1.03
N HIS A 353 0.31 -17.58 -1.40
CA HIS A 353 1.43 -18.49 -1.16
C HIS A 353 2.46 -18.40 -2.30
N SER A 354 3.76 -18.42 -1.96
CA SER A 354 4.85 -18.60 -2.93
C SER A 354 4.85 -17.59 -4.11
N ASP A 355 4.78 -16.27 -3.84
CA ASP A 355 4.64 -15.27 -4.92
C ASP A 355 5.76 -15.33 -5.98
N GLN A 356 5.33 -15.16 -7.23
CA GLN A 356 6.12 -15.01 -8.46
C GLN A 356 5.40 -14.11 -9.48
N TRP A 357 4.36 -13.39 -9.05
CA TRP A 357 3.54 -12.52 -9.89
C TRP A 357 3.70 -11.05 -9.53
N ASN A 358 4.54 -10.73 -8.53
CA ASN A 358 4.66 -9.40 -7.94
C ASN A 358 3.28 -8.94 -7.47
N TYR A 359 2.69 -9.70 -6.54
CA TYR A 359 1.36 -9.49 -5.95
C TYR A 359 1.44 -8.84 -4.55
N ASP A 360 2.44 -7.98 -4.37
CA ASP A 360 2.67 -7.21 -3.15
C ASP A 360 1.42 -6.45 -2.66
N ILE A 361 1.21 -6.47 -1.35
CA ILE A 361 0.07 -5.81 -0.71
C ILE A 361 0.43 -4.32 -0.55
N PRO A 362 -0.19 -3.38 -1.30
CA PRO A 362 0.41 -2.05 -1.49
C PRO A 362 -0.13 -0.98 -0.55
N THR A 363 -1.08 -1.33 0.32
CA THR A 363 -1.92 -0.41 1.10
C THR A 363 -2.02 -0.88 2.54
N ALA A 364 -2.08 0.06 3.48
CA ALA A 364 -2.33 -0.26 4.89
C ALA A 364 -3.64 -1.04 5.07
N PRO A 365 -3.75 -1.91 6.10
CA PRO A 365 -5.02 -2.49 6.50
C PRO A 365 -5.94 -1.39 7.04
N ILE A 366 -7.16 -1.28 6.51
CA ILE A 366 -8.16 -0.35 7.07
C ILE A 366 -8.78 -0.99 8.32
N LEU A 367 -8.86 -0.24 9.41
CA LEU A 367 -9.56 -0.66 10.63
C LEU A 367 -10.85 0.16 10.79
N MET A 368 -11.99 -0.52 10.94
CA MET A 368 -13.25 0.08 11.36
C MET A 368 -14.11 -0.98 12.06
N ASP A 369 -15.16 -0.56 12.76
CA ASP A 369 -16.08 -1.50 13.40
C ASP A 369 -17.29 -1.74 12.50
N LEU A 370 -17.64 -3.02 12.30
CA LEU A 370 -18.71 -3.45 11.39
C LEU A 370 -19.83 -4.13 12.18
N THR A 371 -21.07 -4.06 11.69
CA THR A 371 -22.22 -4.77 12.26
C THR A 371 -22.67 -5.90 11.34
N VAL A 372 -21.97 -7.05 11.40
CA VAL A 372 -22.22 -8.21 10.54
C VAL A 372 -23.19 -9.17 11.24
N ASP A 373 -24.27 -9.54 10.58
CA ASP A 373 -25.37 -10.37 11.13
C ASP A 373 -25.89 -9.91 12.51
N GLY A 374 -25.84 -8.58 12.76
CA GLY A 374 -26.24 -7.96 14.03
C GLY A 374 -25.19 -7.99 15.15
N GLN A 375 -23.98 -8.49 14.88
CA GLN A 375 -22.86 -8.50 15.83
C GLN A 375 -21.86 -7.40 15.48
N ARG A 376 -21.44 -6.58 16.46
CA ARG A 376 -20.36 -5.60 16.27
C ARG A 376 -19.02 -6.33 16.30
N ILE A 377 -18.30 -6.31 15.18
CA ILE A 377 -16.97 -6.91 14.99
C ILE A 377 -15.95 -5.77 14.86
N PRO A 378 -14.86 -5.75 15.64
CA PRO A 378 -13.74 -4.86 15.40
C PRO A 378 -12.98 -5.39 14.17
N ALA A 379 -13.16 -4.78 13.00
CA ALA A 379 -12.69 -5.33 11.74
C ALA A 379 -11.35 -4.74 11.29
N LEU A 380 -10.59 -5.56 10.56
CA LEU A 380 -9.48 -5.19 9.69
C LEU A 380 -9.84 -5.62 8.27
N ILE A 381 -9.66 -4.71 7.30
CA ILE A 381 -9.98 -4.93 5.89
C ILE A 381 -8.71 -4.69 5.07
N GLN A 382 -8.26 -5.73 4.37
CA GLN A 382 -7.10 -5.67 3.50
C GLN A 382 -7.52 -5.72 2.02
N ASN A 383 -7.26 -4.62 1.31
CA ASN A 383 -7.33 -4.57 -0.14
C ASN A 383 -6.01 -5.06 -0.75
N THR A 384 -6.06 -5.59 -1.97
CA THR A 384 -4.91 -6.24 -2.62
C THR A 384 -4.66 -5.70 -4.03
N LYS A 385 -3.46 -5.93 -4.57
CA LYS A 385 -3.06 -5.59 -5.95
C LYS A 385 -3.78 -6.46 -6.99
N GLN A 386 -4.17 -7.65 -6.59
CA GLN A 386 -5.00 -8.60 -7.32
C GLN A 386 -6.37 -8.00 -7.66
N GLY A 387 -7.00 -7.32 -6.70
CA GLY A 387 -8.41 -6.89 -6.75
C GLY A 387 -9.33 -7.70 -5.83
N LEU A 388 -8.76 -8.55 -4.98
CA LEU A 388 -9.44 -9.23 -3.88
C LEU A 388 -9.49 -8.32 -2.64
N VAL A 389 -10.52 -8.46 -1.82
CA VAL A 389 -10.67 -7.78 -0.53
C VAL A 389 -10.85 -8.84 0.56
N PHE A 390 -9.99 -8.82 1.57
CA PHE A 390 -10.03 -9.73 2.71
C PHE A 390 -10.50 -8.97 3.94
N ALA A 391 -11.28 -9.61 4.82
CA ALA A 391 -11.79 -8.99 6.05
C ALA A 391 -11.70 -9.96 7.24
N PHE A 392 -11.18 -9.47 8.35
CA PHE A 392 -10.88 -10.24 9.57
C PHE A 392 -11.35 -9.49 10.82
N ASN A 393 -11.65 -10.22 11.89
CA ASN A 393 -11.64 -9.64 13.23
C ASN A 393 -10.18 -9.23 13.55
N ARG A 394 -9.96 -7.95 13.86
CA ARG A 394 -8.59 -7.41 14.07
C ARG A 394 -7.96 -7.82 15.39
N GLU A 395 -8.74 -8.27 16.37
CA GLU A 395 -8.25 -8.82 17.63
C GLU A 395 -7.77 -10.27 17.45
N THR A 396 -8.54 -11.10 16.75
CA THR A 396 -8.31 -12.57 16.68
C THR A 396 -7.67 -13.07 15.38
N GLY A 397 -7.77 -12.32 14.28
CA GLY A 397 -7.38 -12.77 12.94
C GLY A 397 -8.37 -13.71 12.25
N GLU A 398 -9.53 -13.98 12.87
CA GLU A 398 -10.56 -14.83 12.29
C GLU A 398 -11.23 -14.13 11.09
N PRO A 399 -11.34 -14.78 9.92
CA PRO A 399 -12.03 -14.20 8.76
C PRO A 399 -13.51 -13.90 9.06
N ILE A 400 -13.97 -12.71 8.70
CA ILE A 400 -15.38 -12.29 8.86
C ILE A 400 -16.30 -13.07 7.93
N TRP A 401 -15.80 -13.44 6.75
CA TRP A 401 -16.46 -14.34 5.80
C TRP A 401 -15.49 -15.44 5.34
N PRO A 402 -16.00 -16.59 4.86
CA PRO A 402 -15.14 -17.70 4.45
C PRO A 402 -14.10 -17.31 3.40
N ILE A 403 -12.91 -17.89 3.52
CA ILE A 403 -11.84 -17.84 2.52
C ILE A 403 -11.64 -19.27 2.02
N GLU A 404 -11.64 -19.46 0.70
CA GLU A 404 -11.53 -20.75 0.03
C GLU A 404 -10.12 -20.96 -0.54
N GLU A 405 -9.50 -22.09 -0.20
CA GLU A 405 -8.34 -22.59 -0.95
C GLU A 405 -8.79 -23.15 -2.29
N ARG A 406 -8.44 -22.47 -3.38
CA ARG A 406 -8.79 -22.89 -4.75
C ARG A 406 -7.54 -23.30 -5.52
N SER A 407 -7.61 -24.41 -6.25
CA SER A 407 -6.50 -24.89 -7.07
C SER A 407 -6.15 -23.91 -8.19
N VAL A 408 -4.85 -23.65 -8.39
CA VAL A 408 -4.34 -22.72 -9.41
C VAL A 408 -3.46 -23.42 -10.44
N MET A 409 -3.21 -22.76 -11.57
CA MET A 409 -2.37 -23.32 -12.64
C MET A 409 -0.94 -23.53 -12.13
N GLN A 410 -0.42 -24.74 -12.32
CA GLN A 410 0.93 -25.11 -11.90
C GLN A 410 1.97 -24.73 -12.96
N THR A 411 3.18 -24.38 -12.53
CA THR A 411 4.24 -23.90 -13.43
C THR A 411 4.76 -24.99 -14.37
N GLN A 412 5.05 -24.62 -15.61
CA GLN A 412 5.72 -25.48 -16.60
C GLN A 412 7.24 -25.24 -16.64
N VAL A 413 7.76 -24.27 -15.89
CA VAL A 413 9.18 -23.85 -15.93
C VAL A 413 10.03 -24.86 -15.14
N PRO A 414 11.01 -25.53 -15.76
CA PRO A 414 11.79 -26.60 -15.11
C PRO A 414 12.48 -26.15 -13.82
N GLY A 415 12.08 -26.75 -12.69
CA GLY A 415 12.63 -26.47 -11.36
C GLY A 415 11.98 -25.30 -10.62
N ASN A 416 11.01 -24.60 -11.22
CA ASN A 416 10.22 -23.59 -10.54
C ASN A 416 9.18 -24.23 -9.59
N TYR A 417 8.72 -23.50 -8.58
CA TYR A 417 7.70 -23.96 -7.63
C TYR A 417 6.38 -23.19 -7.78
N THR A 418 5.25 -23.86 -7.56
CA THR A 418 3.93 -23.23 -7.40
C THR A 418 3.22 -23.88 -6.24
N SER A 419 2.57 -23.10 -5.37
CA SER A 419 1.61 -23.68 -4.45
C SER A 419 0.44 -24.30 -5.23
N THR A 420 -0.11 -25.39 -4.70
CA THR A 420 -1.19 -26.14 -5.36
C THR A 420 -2.53 -25.40 -5.29
N THR A 421 -2.70 -24.55 -4.28
CA THR A 421 -3.88 -23.69 -4.05
C THR A 421 -3.47 -22.25 -3.75
N GLN A 422 -4.45 -21.34 -3.78
CA GLN A 422 -4.33 -19.98 -3.30
C GLN A 422 -5.61 -19.57 -2.54
N PRO A 423 -5.53 -18.63 -1.58
CA PRO A 423 -6.69 -18.12 -0.86
C PRO A 423 -7.56 -17.21 -1.75
N TYR A 424 -8.88 -17.42 -1.72
CA TYR A 424 -9.88 -16.53 -2.32
C TYR A 424 -10.97 -16.18 -1.29
N PRO A 425 -11.18 -14.90 -0.95
CA PRO A 425 -12.29 -14.51 -0.08
C PRO A 425 -13.63 -14.72 -0.80
N THR A 426 -14.65 -15.17 -0.06
CA THR A 426 -16.01 -15.34 -0.60
C THR A 426 -16.85 -14.06 -0.53
N ARG A 427 -16.51 -13.14 0.38
CA ARG A 427 -17.09 -11.79 0.49
C ARG A 427 -16.04 -10.77 0.95
N PRO A 428 -16.18 -9.48 0.57
CA PRO A 428 -17.06 -9.02 -0.50
C PRO A 428 -16.61 -9.61 -1.85
N GLU A 429 -17.39 -9.41 -2.92
CA GLU A 429 -16.92 -9.79 -4.25
C GLU A 429 -15.66 -8.97 -4.65
N PRO A 430 -14.80 -9.47 -5.56
CA PRO A 430 -13.64 -8.68 -6.02
C PRO A 430 -14.06 -7.35 -6.65
N LEU A 431 -13.11 -6.42 -6.70
CA LEU A 431 -13.32 -5.10 -7.31
C LEU A 431 -13.84 -5.23 -8.74
N ASP A 432 -13.26 -6.13 -9.54
CA ASP A 432 -13.85 -6.63 -10.79
C ASP A 432 -13.77 -8.17 -10.85
N ARG A 433 -14.85 -8.83 -11.29
CA ARG A 433 -14.94 -10.29 -11.44
C ARG A 433 -13.92 -10.86 -12.44
N ILE A 434 -13.45 -10.08 -13.41
CA ILE A 434 -12.47 -10.51 -14.43
C ILE A 434 -11.17 -11.06 -13.82
N VAL A 435 -10.81 -10.64 -12.60
CA VAL A 435 -9.60 -11.12 -11.92
C VAL A 435 -9.76 -12.56 -11.43
N ILE A 436 -10.97 -13.02 -11.12
CA ILE A 436 -11.23 -14.42 -10.77
C ILE A 436 -11.55 -15.23 -12.02
N ASP A 437 -12.43 -14.70 -12.89
CA ASP A 437 -13.05 -15.48 -13.96
C ASP A 437 -12.27 -15.43 -15.29
N GLY A 438 -11.32 -14.51 -15.44
CA GLY A 438 -10.60 -14.25 -16.69
C GLY A 438 -11.47 -13.58 -17.75
N ILE A 439 -10.98 -13.52 -19.00
CA ILE A 439 -11.72 -12.92 -20.12
C ILE A 439 -12.76 -13.91 -20.66
N THR A 440 -13.86 -14.07 -19.93
CA THR A 440 -15.04 -14.84 -20.35
C THR A 440 -15.81 -14.13 -21.49
N GLU A 441 -16.81 -14.79 -22.07
CA GLU A 441 -17.72 -14.18 -23.06
C GLU A 441 -18.36 -12.87 -22.59
N ASP A 442 -18.60 -12.71 -21.28
CA ASP A 442 -19.15 -11.46 -20.73
C ASP A 442 -18.11 -10.33 -20.67
N PHE A 443 -16.82 -10.66 -20.62
CA PHE A 443 -15.70 -9.73 -20.61
C PHE A 443 -15.03 -9.49 -21.98
N MET A 444 -15.32 -10.30 -23.02
CA MET A 444 -14.84 -10.05 -24.38
C MET A 444 -15.34 -8.71 -24.94
N LEU A 445 -14.51 -8.01 -25.72
CA LEU A 445 -14.89 -6.79 -26.44
C LEU A 445 -16.09 -7.08 -27.36
N ASP A 446 -17.19 -6.34 -27.20
CA ASP A 446 -18.44 -6.60 -27.94
C ASP A 446 -19.22 -5.37 -28.41
N TYR A 447 -18.53 -4.23 -28.57
CA TYR A 447 -19.09 -3.01 -29.21
C TYR A 447 -19.79 -3.28 -30.56
N THR A 448 -19.31 -4.27 -31.34
CA THR A 448 -20.05 -4.86 -32.46
C THR A 448 -19.91 -6.38 -32.46
N PRO A 449 -20.82 -7.12 -33.14
CA PRO A 449 -20.70 -8.58 -33.29
C PRO A 449 -19.38 -9.01 -33.96
N GLU A 450 -18.91 -8.24 -34.95
CA GLU A 450 -17.67 -8.50 -35.70
C GLU A 450 -16.43 -8.30 -34.82
N LEU A 451 -16.47 -7.32 -33.91
CA LEU A 451 -15.43 -7.14 -32.89
C LEU A 451 -15.45 -8.30 -31.87
N LYS A 452 -16.62 -8.80 -31.46
CA LYS A 452 -16.72 -9.98 -30.57
C LYS A 452 -16.24 -11.27 -31.22
N VAL A 453 -16.41 -11.43 -32.54
CA VAL A 453 -15.83 -12.56 -33.28
C VAL A 453 -14.29 -12.45 -33.29
N GLN A 454 -13.73 -11.29 -33.68
CA GLN A 454 -12.28 -11.09 -33.69
C GLN A 454 -11.65 -11.23 -32.29
N ALA A 455 -12.33 -10.75 -31.24
CA ALA A 455 -11.88 -10.93 -29.86
C ALA A 455 -11.78 -12.41 -29.48
N ARG A 456 -12.81 -13.20 -29.82
CA ARG A 456 -12.82 -14.66 -29.59
C ARG A 456 -11.75 -15.39 -30.41
N GLU A 457 -11.52 -14.98 -31.65
CA GLU A 457 -10.47 -15.55 -32.52
C GLU A 457 -9.08 -15.30 -31.93
N VAL A 458 -8.77 -14.08 -31.49
CA VAL A 458 -7.49 -13.75 -30.84
C VAL A 458 -7.35 -14.45 -29.49
N LEU A 459 -8.38 -14.42 -28.64
CA LEU A 459 -8.33 -15.06 -27.31
C LEU A 459 -8.22 -16.59 -27.39
N GLY A 460 -8.75 -17.20 -28.46
CA GLY A 460 -8.61 -18.63 -28.74
C GLY A 460 -7.18 -19.08 -29.02
N GLU A 461 -6.23 -18.16 -29.24
CA GLU A 461 -4.80 -18.46 -29.37
C GLU A 461 -4.07 -18.57 -28.01
N PHE A 462 -4.74 -18.25 -26.89
CA PHE A 462 -4.14 -18.16 -25.55
C PHE A 462 -4.84 -19.07 -24.54
N LEU A 463 -4.11 -19.50 -23.50
CA LEU A 463 -4.74 -20.07 -22.30
C LEU A 463 -5.12 -18.93 -21.35
N VAL A 464 -6.36 -18.46 -21.46
CA VAL A 464 -6.92 -17.37 -20.64
C VAL A 464 -7.33 -17.89 -19.26
N GLY A 465 -6.98 -17.15 -18.22
CA GLY A 465 -7.48 -17.33 -16.85
C GLY A 465 -7.51 -16.01 -16.08
N GLY A 466 -7.83 -16.07 -14.80
CA GLY A 466 -7.81 -14.95 -13.87
C GLY A 466 -6.43 -14.70 -13.26
N LEU A 467 -6.39 -14.64 -11.93
CA LEU A 467 -5.18 -14.55 -11.12
C LEU A 467 -4.32 -15.82 -11.17
N TYR A 468 -3.06 -15.69 -10.75
CA TYR A 468 -2.13 -16.81 -10.50
C TYR A 468 -1.79 -17.69 -11.72
N MET A 469 -1.89 -17.13 -12.93
CA MET A 469 -1.40 -17.79 -14.16
C MET A 469 0.14 -17.71 -14.20
N PRO A 470 0.89 -18.82 -14.06
CA PRO A 470 2.36 -18.78 -14.02
C PRO A 470 2.95 -18.55 -15.42
N PRO A 471 4.04 -17.78 -15.55
CA PRO A 471 4.79 -17.67 -16.80
C PRO A 471 5.22 -19.04 -17.37
N LEU A 472 5.17 -19.16 -18.71
CA LEU A 472 5.64 -20.35 -19.42
C LEU A 472 7.16 -20.25 -19.73
N PRO A 473 7.89 -21.38 -19.83
CA PRO A 473 9.27 -21.37 -20.31
C PRO A 473 9.34 -21.04 -21.80
N TYR A 474 10.47 -20.50 -22.27
CA TYR A 474 10.78 -20.35 -23.69
C TYR A 474 11.88 -21.32 -24.14
N PRO A 475 11.68 -22.11 -25.22
CA PRO A 475 10.40 -22.37 -25.90
C PRO A 475 9.51 -23.31 -25.07
N HIS A 476 8.22 -23.34 -25.39
CA HIS A 476 7.27 -24.34 -24.88
C HIS A 476 6.59 -25.10 -26.04
N ALA A 477 5.90 -26.20 -25.71
CA ALA A 477 5.23 -27.08 -26.68
C ALA A 477 3.70 -27.06 -26.56
N ASN A 478 3.13 -26.02 -25.95
CA ASN A 478 1.68 -25.89 -25.79
C ASN A 478 0.99 -25.58 -27.14
N PRO A 479 -0.29 -25.95 -27.33
CA PRO A 479 -1.05 -25.59 -28.53
C PRO A 479 -1.47 -24.11 -28.57
N TYR A 480 -1.37 -23.40 -27.43
CA TYR A 480 -1.63 -21.97 -27.27
C TYR A 480 -0.32 -21.18 -27.22
N ARG A 481 -0.33 -19.92 -27.69
CA ARG A 481 0.86 -19.04 -27.79
C ARG A 481 1.45 -18.67 -26.43
N ASN A 482 0.60 -18.30 -25.49
CA ASN A 482 0.98 -17.96 -24.11
C ASN A 482 -0.22 -18.16 -23.16
N VAL A 483 0.00 -18.01 -21.85
CA VAL A 483 -1.08 -17.77 -20.89
C VAL A 483 -1.50 -16.30 -20.90
N VAL A 484 -2.72 -16.00 -20.46
CA VAL A 484 -3.19 -14.64 -20.12
C VAL A 484 -3.77 -14.67 -18.73
N GLY A 485 -3.34 -13.75 -17.86
CA GLY A 485 -3.90 -13.54 -16.53
C GLY A 485 -4.41 -12.11 -16.36
N CYS A 486 -5.30 -11.91 -15.38
CA CYS A 486 -5.95 -10.63 -15.12
C CYS A 486 -5.69 -10.13 -13.69
N VAL A 487 -5.35 -8.85 -13.56
CA VAL A 487 -5.27 -8.11 -12.29
C VAL A 487 -6.04 -6.81 -12.41
N GLY A 488 -6.55 -6.30 -11.29
CA GLY A 488 -7.28 -5.02 -11.31
C GLY A 488 -7.29 -4.20 -10.03
N GLY A 489 -6.60 -4.66 -8.99
CA GLY A 489 -6.65 -4.07 -7.67
C GLY A 489 -5.80 -2.82 -7.45
N LEU A 490 -5.47 -2.61 -6.19
CA LEU A 490 -4.82 -1.38 -5.73
C LEU A 490 -3.34 -1.32 -6.09
N ASN A 491 -2.82 -0.10 -6.15
CA ASN A 491 -1.40 0.15 -6.18
C ASN A 491 -1.08 1.44 -5.42
N ILE A 492 0.20 1.84 -5.43
CA ILE A 492 0.77 2.93 -4.65
C ILE A 492 -0.10 4.20 -4.65
N TYR A 493 -0.64 4.61 -5.80
CA TYR A 493 -1.17 5.96 -6.08
C TYR A 493 -2.65 6.17 -5.73
N HIS A 494 -3.35 5.12 -5.29
CA HIS A 494 -4.80 5.13 -5.03
C HIS A 494 -5.14 4.22 -3.85
N PRO A 495 -4.77 4.62 -2.61
CA PRO A 495 -5.17 3.89 -1.41
C PRO A 495 -6.69 3.88 -1.26
N PRO A 496 -7.28 2.83 -0.64
CA PRO A 496 -8.71 2.78 -0.39
C PRO A 496 -9.07 3.74 0.75
N VAL A 497 -10.35 4.07 0.86
CA VAL A 497 -10.89 4.89 1.95
C VAL A 497 -12.13 4.22 2.51
N ALA A 498 -12.43 4.43 3.79
CA ALA A 498 -13.60 3.85 4.42
C ALA A 498 -14.24 4.83 5.40
N ASP A 499 -15.57 4.81 5.46
CA ASP A 499 -16.35 5.62 6.37
C ASP A 499 -16.72 4.79 7.61
N PRO A 500 -16.02 4.96 8.75
CA PRO A 500 -16.29 4.18 9.95
C PRO A 500 -17.66 4.46 10.56
N THR A 501 -18.37 5.53 10.15
CA THR A 501 -19.72 5.84 10.65
C THR A 501 -20.82 5.08 9.90
N THR A 502 -20.56 4.63 8.67
CA THR A 502 -21.52 3.88 7.85
C THR A 502 -21.08 2.46 7.52
N GLY A 503 -19.81 2.12 7.71
CA GLY A 503 -19.22 0.83 7.34
C GLY A 503 -18.97 0.68 5.83
N ILE A 504 -19.05 1.77 5.06
CA ILE A 504 -18.86 1.73 3.60
C ILE A 504 -17.38 1.93 3.25
N MET A 505 -16.82 1.02 2.46
CA MET A 505 -15.46 1.11 1.90
C MET A 505 -15.51 1.46 0.41
N TYR A 506 -14.55 2.28 -0.04
CA TYR A 506 -14.40 2.71 -1.44
C TYR A 506 -13.00 2.32 -1.94
N ALA A 507 -12.95 1.69 -3.11
CA ALA A 507 -11.71 1.19 -3.70
C ALA A 507 -11.65 1.46 -5.21
N SER A 508 -10.58 2.15 -5.61
CA SER A 508 -10.24 2.44 -7.02
C SER A 508 -9.73 1.18 -7.73
N HIS A 509 -10.19 0.88 -8.95
CA HIS A 509 -9.75 -0.33 -9.67
C HIS A 509 -9.66 -0.12 -11.18
N ARG A 510 -9.22 -1.13 -11.94
CA ARG A 510 -9.21 -1.13 -13.42
C ARG A 510 -9.07 -2.53 -13.98
N ARG A 511 -9.35 -2.74 -15.27
CA ARG A 511 -9.09 -4.02 -15.95
C ARG A 511 -7.71 -4.01 -16.60
N ASN A 512 -6.80 -4.87 -16.13
CA ASN A 512 -5.50 -5.11 -16.75
C ASN A 512 -5.25 -6.62 -16.90
N CYS A 513 -5.67 -7.16 -18.04
CA CYS A 513 -5.32 -8.52 -18.47
C CYS A 513 -4.14 -8.49 -19.45
N SER A 514 -3.16 -9.35 -19.23
CA SER A 514 -1.95 -9.44 -20.06
C SER A 514 -1.38 -10.85 -20.13
N ALA A 515 -0.63 -11.11 -21.20
CA ALA A 515 0.26 -12.25 -21.31
C ALA A 515 1.61 -11.89 -20.64
N PRO A 516 2.18 -12.74 -19.77
CA PRO A 516 3.47 -12.48 -19.13
C PRO A 516 4.62 -12.69 -20.13
N SER A 517 5.79 -12.12 -19.81
CA SER A 517 7.02 -12.49 -20.51
C SER A 517 7.33 -13.96 -20.25
N PHE A 518 7.85 -14.68 -21.25
CA PHE A 518 8.27 -16.07 -21.04
C PHE A 518 9.48 -16.12 -20.10
N MET A 519 9.68 -17.25 -19.42
CA MET A 519 10.88 -17.47 -18.61
C MET A 519 12.00 -18.02 -19.49
N GLU A 520 13.15 -17.36 -19.49
CA GLU A 520 14.37 -17.79 -20.16
C GLU A 520 15.41 -18.23 -19.10
N PRO A 521 16.22 -19.27 -19.37
CA PRO A 521 17.24 -19.72 -18.41
C PRO A 521 18.36 -18.67 -18.34
N THR A 522 18.78 -18.29 -17.14
CA THR A 522 19.84 -17.30 -16.95
C THR A 522 21.22 -17.84 -17.30
N ASN A 523 21.39 -19.18 -17.25
CA ASN A 523 22.68 -19.88 -17.40
C ASN A 523 23.75 -19.38 -16.39
N GLY A 524 23.33 -18.84 -15.25
CA GLY A 524 24.24 -18.21 -14.27
C GLY A 524 24.72 -16.81 -14.67
N VAL A 525 24.19 -16.22 -15.75
CA VAL A 525 24.48 -14.85 -16.17
C VAL A 525 23.53 -13.89 -15.48
N ASP A 526 24.10 -12.97 -14.72
CA ASP A 526 23.42 -11.83 -14.12
C ASP A 526 23.18 -10.74 -15.17
N GLU A 527 21.96 -10.23 -15.24
CA GLU A 527 21.58 -9.11 -16.09
C GLU A 527 20.82 -8.08 -15.25
N GLU A 528 21.20 -6.80 -15.33
CA GLU A 528 20.37 -5.70 -14.85
C GLU A 528 19.19 -5.51 -15.84
N ARG A 529 18.03 -6.10 -15.53
CA ARG A 529 16.89 -6.17 -16.46
C ARG A 529 16.00 -4.94 -16.35
N GLY A 530 16.29 -3.91 -17.16
CA GLY A 530 15.41 -2.76 -17.40
C GLY A 530 14.46 -2.94 -18.60
N LEU A 531 13.47 -2.06 -18.73
CA LEU A 531 12.61 -1.97 -19.92
C LEU A 531 13.43 -1.61 -21.17
N PRO A 532 13.36 -2.39 -22.28
CA PRO A 532 14.12 -2.10 -23.48
C PRO A 532 13.76 -0.74 -24.11
N GLY A 533 14.78 0.00 -24.55
CA GLY A 533 14.61 1.22 -25.35
C GLY A 533 14.54 2.55 -24.57
N LEU A 534 14.53 2.51 -23.22
CA LEU A 534 14.89 3.69 -22.43
C LEU A 534 16.41 3.91 -22.53
N SER A 535 16.84 5.16 -22.69
CA SER A 535 18.26 5.51 -22.85
C SER A 535 19.04 5.33 -21.54
N ALA A 536 20.38 5.39 -21.63
CA ALA A 536 21.25 5.48 -20.45
C ALA A 536 21.03 6.77 -19.63
N GLU A 537 20.21 7.71 -20.12
CA GLU A 537 19.80 8.91 -19.40
C GLU A 537 18.74 8.58 -18.34
N ALA A 538 19.22 8.05 -17.23
CA ALA A 538 18.80 8.46 -15.89
C ALA A 538 17.29 8.71 -15.69
N TRP A 539 16.47 7.66 -15.75
CA TRP A 539 15.10 7.72 -15.24
C TRP A 539 15.16 8.06 -13.73
N ARG A 540 14.87 9.33 -13.40
CA ARG A 540 15.07 9.96 -12.07
C ARG A 540 16.51 10.25 -11.64
N GLY A 541 17.42 10.53 -12.58
CA GLY A 541 18.62 11.34 -12.28
C GLY A 541 19.82 10.64 -11.66
N ARG A 542 19.93 9.30 -11.77
CA ARG A 542 21.14 8.54 -11.40
C ARG A 542 21.55 7.56 -12.49
N GLU A 543 22.82 7.18 -12.51
CA GLU A 543 23.33 6.11 -13.37
C GLU A 543 22.71 4.77 -12.98
N ARG A 544 22.19 4.02 -13.96
CA ARG A 544 21.79 2.61 -13.82
C ARG A 544 23.03 1.72 -13.77
N HIS A 545 23.78 1.86 -12.67
CA HIS A 545 24.95 1.06 -12.29
C HIS A 545 24.88 0.75 -10.77
N THR A 546 23.72 0.24 -10.34
CA THR A 546 23.57 -0.64 -9.18
C THR A 546 23.71 -2.08 -9.67
N PRO A 547 24.87 -2.75 -9.51
CA PRO A 547 24.93 -4.19 -9.64
C PRO A 547 23.95 -4.81 -8.66
N THR A 548 23.24 -5.84 -9.11
CA THR A 548 22.25 -6.59 -8.32
C THR A 548 22.85 -7.07 -7.00
N THR A 549 22.06 -7.07 -5.91
CA THR A 549 22.58 -7.55 -4.62
C THR A 549 22.80 -9.05 -4.62
N GLY A 550 23.86 -9.53 -3.99
CA GLY A 550 24.16 -10.96 -3.89
C GLY A 550 25.25 -11.46 -4.83
N SER A 551 25.23 -12.77 -5.09
CA SER A 551 26.23 -13.45 -5.92
C SER A 551 25.70 -14.69 -6.66
N THR A 552 24.53 -15.20 -6.31
CA THR A 552 23.91 -16.39 -6.91
C THR A 552 22.72 -15.99 -7.78
N VAL A 553 22.81 -16.28 -9.07
CA VAL A 553 21.74 -15.98 -10.04
C VAL A 553 20.65 -17.07 -9.98
N ALA A 554 19.38 -16.67 -9.97
CA ALA A 554 18.25 -17.59 -10.11
C ALA A 554 18.34 -18.36 -11.44
N ALA A 555 17.87 -19.61 -11.48
CA ALA A 555 18.00 -20.45 -12.68
C ALA A 555 17.23 -19.91 -13.90
N TRP A 556 16.12 -19.21 -13.67
CA TRP A 556 15.25 -18.61 -14.69
C TRP A 556 14.88 -17.18 -14.31
N ALA A 557 14.64 -16.33 -15.31
CA ALA A 557 14.10 -14.98 -15.11
C ALA A 557 13.28 -14.52 -16.35
N PRO A 558 12.37 -13.53 -16.21
CA PRO A 558 11.52 -13.03 -17.29
C PRO A 558 12.33 -12.54 -18.49
N GLY A 559 12.16 -13.21 -19.61
CA GLY A 559 13.01 -13.14 -20.78
C GLY A 559 12.77 -11.95 -21.69
N ARG A 560 13.56 -11.92 -22.78
CA ARG A 560 13.42 -10.97 -23.87
C ARG A 560 12.35 -11.42 -24.88
N SER A 561 12.09 -12.72 -24.98
CA SER A 561 10.97 -13.27 -25.75
C SER A 561 9.63 -12.94 -25.07
N ARG A 562 8.77 -12.19 -25.76
CA ARG A 562 7.49 -11.71 -25.23
C ARG A 562 6.41 -11.77 -26.30
N GLU A 563 5.36 -12.56 -26.03
CA GLU A 563 4.08 -12.42 -26.73
C GLU A 563 3.22 -11.41 -25.96
N PHE A 564 2.73 -10.38 -26.66
CA PHE A 564 1.76 -9.44 -26.10
C PHE A 564 0.35 -9.87 -26.49
N LEU A 565 -0.65 -9.61 -25.65
CA LEU A 565 -2.04 -9.80 -25.99
C LEU A 565 -2.41 -8.86 -27.16
N PRO A 566 -2.80 -9.36 -28.36
CA PRO A 566 -2.99 -8.51 -29.53
C PRO A 566 -4.15 -7.52 -29.39
N LEU A 567 -4.14 -6.48 -30.22
CA LEU A 567 -5.19 -5.47 -30.31
C LEU A 567 -5.91 -5.55 -31.67
N ILE A 568 -7.23 -5.33 -31.67
CA ILE A 568 -8.07 -5.29 -32.86
C ILE A 568 -8.11 -3.85 -33.38
N ASP A 569 -7.31 -3.52 -34.40
CA ASP A 569 -7.12 -2.13 -34.89
C ASP A 569 -6.81 -1.11 -33.76
N ARG A 570 -6.04 -1.54 -32.75
CA ARG A 570 -5.69 -0.80 -31.50
C ARG A 570 -6.78 -0.79 -30.41
N LEU A 571 -7.92 -1.47 -30.57
CA LEU A 571 -8.86 -1.77 -29.49
C LEU A 571 -8.42 -3.01 -28.68
N PRO A 572 -8.65 -3.05 -27.35
CA PRO A 572 -8.37 -4.24 -26.54
C PRO A 572 -9.35 -5.38 -26.85
N VAL A 573 -8.93 -6.64 -26.68
CA VAL A 573 -9.80 -7.82 -26.88
C VAL A 573 -10.82 -8.07 -25.76
N TYR A 574 -10.78 -7.26 -24.69
CA TYR A 574 -11.71 -7.31 -23.56
C TYR A 574 -12.34 -5.94 -23.31
N LYS A 575 -13.50 -5.92 -22.61
CA LYS A 575 -14.25 -4.72 -22.26
C LYS A 575 -13.38 -3.75 -21.45
N PRO A 576 -12.99 -2.59 -22.02
CA PRO A 576 -12.11 -1.65 -21.35
C PRO A 576 -12.76 -1.06 -20.10
N LEU A 577 -11.98 -0.98 -19.02
CA LEU A 577 -12.25 -0.16 -17.85
C LEU A 577 -10.88 0.33 -17.34
N PHE A 578 -10.48 1.51 -17.76
CA PHE A 578 -9.13 2.05 -17.51
C PHE A 578 -8.99 2.61 -16.10
N GLN A 579 -10.09 3.13 -15.54
CA GLN A 579 -10.25 3.46 -14.13
C GLN A 579 -11.72 3.35 -13.73
N GLY A 580 -12.00 2.54 -12.71
CA GLY A 580 -13.27 2.46 -12.00
C GLY A 580 -13.11 2.84 -10.51
N LEU A 581 -14.23 3.01 -9.84
CA LEU A 581 -14.33 3.19 -8.39
C LEU A 581 -15.54 2.42 -7.90
N ALA A 582 -15.32 1.48 -6.97
CA ALA A 582 -16.35 0.64 -6.40
C ALA A 582 -16.55 0.96 -4.91
N ALA A 583 -17.81 0.88 -4.46
CA ALA A 583 -18.19 1.02 -3.06
C ALA A 583 -18.83 -0.28 -2.54
N PHE A 584 -18.52 -0.62 -1.29
CA PHE A 584 -18.98 -1.83 -0.62
C PHE A 584 -19.52 -1.51 0.76
N ASP A 585 -20.72 -1.99 1.09
CA ASP A 585 -21.22 -2.00 2.46
C ASP A 585 -20.57 -3.18 3.19
N MET A 586 -19.56 -2.89 4.02
CA MET A 586 -18.80 -3.94 4.70
C MET A 586 -19.57 -4.56 5.87
N ASN A 587 -20.76 -4.06 6.23
CA ASN A 587 -21.64 -4.74 7.17
C ASN A 587 -22.28 -5.99 6.54
N THR A 588 -22.48 -6.02 5.22
CA THR A 588 -23.08 -7.16 4.48
C THR A 588 -22.11 -7.85 3.51
N GLY A 589 -21.06 -7.15 3.09
CA GLY A 589 -20.14 -7.58 2.02
C GLY A 589 -20.70 -7.33 0.62
N GLU A 590 -21.73 -6.49 0.47
CA GLU A 590 -22.38 -6.21 -0.82
C GLU A 590 -21.77 -4.98 -1.50
N LYS A 591 -21.53 -5.09 -2.81
CA LYS A 591 -21.15 -3.97 -3.67
C LYS A 591 -22.37 -3.05 -3.87
N LEU A 592 -22.28 -1.81 -3.42
CA LEU A 592 -23.35 -0.81 -3.54
C LEU A 592 -23.40 -0.21 -4.96
N TRP A 593 -22.22 0.11 -5.50
CA TRP A 593 -22.05 0.65 -6.84
C TRP A 593 -20.61 0.44 -7.32
N ASP A 594 -20.42 0.48 -8.63
CA ASP A 594 -19.12 0.42 -9.30
C ASP A 594 -19.24 1.20 -10.61
N ILE A 595 -18.49 2.29 -10.72
CA ILE A 595 -18.64 3.28 -11.79
C ILE A 595 -17.28 3.60 -12.45
N PRO A 596 -17.25 3.83 -13.78
CA PRO A 596 -16.08 4.40 -14.42
C PRO A 596 -15.81 5.84 -13.92
N ILE A 597 -14.54 6.19 -13.76
CA ILE A 597 -14.11 7.54 -13.37
C ILE A 597 -13.31 8.16 -14.52
N GLY A 598 -13.59 9.41 -14.88
CA GLY A 598 -13.05 10.03 -16.08
C GLY A 598 -13.70 9.60 -17.40
N LYS A 599 -13.35 10.29 -18.49
CA LYS A 599 -13.88 10.04 -19.84
C LYS A 599 -13.06 8.98 -20.57
N SER A 600 -13.72 8.18 -21.41
CA SER A 600 -13.08 7.19 -22.27
C SER A 600 -11.98 7.78 -23.16
N PRO A 601 -10.80 7.14 -23.29
CA PRO A 601 -9.69 7.65 -24.07
C PRO A 601 -10.01 7.82 -25.57
N ALA A 602 -9.37 8.80 -26.20
CA ALA A 602 -9.53 9.13 -27.62
C ALA A 602 -9.30 7.93 -28.57
N ASN A 603 -8.43 6.98 -28.22
CA ASN A 603 -8.21 5.77 -29.02
C ASN A 603 -9.40 4.78 -29.02
N ILE A 604 -10.43 5.03 -28.23
CA ILE A 604 -11.74 4.35 -28.28
C ILE A 604 -12.82 5.33 -28.75
N ALA A 605 -12.92 6.51 -28.13
CA ALA A 605 -13.98 7.49 -28.43
C ALA A 605 -13.96 7.99 -29.90
N ASP A 606 -12.78 8.18 -30.48
CA ASP A 606 -12.62 8.61 -31.88
C ASP A 606 -12.37 7.43 -32.84
N HIS A 607 -12.62 6.18 -32.41
CA HIS A 607 -12.20 5.01 -33.18
C HIS A 607 -13.05 4.77 -34.44
N PRO A 608 -12.45 4.58 -35.64
CA PRO A 608 -13.20 4.40 -36.88
C PRO A 608 -14.21 3.25 -36.88
N LEU A 609 -13.94 2.16 -36.16
CA LEU A 609 -14.85 1.01 -36.06
C LEU A 609 -16.01 1.23 -35.07
N LEU A 610 -15.97 2.32 -34.29
CA LEU A 610 -16.95 2.64 -33.24
C LEU A 610 -17.80 3.88 -33.57
N GLN A 611 -17.76 4.36 -34.81
CA GLN A 611 -18.54 5.54 -35.23
C GLN A 611 -20.04 5.32 -35.09
N GLY A 612 -20.67 6.05 -34.16
CA GLY A 612 -22.10 5.93 -33.84
C GLY A 612 -22.44 4.82 -32.83
N ILE A 613 -21.43 4.16 -32.26
CA ILE A 613 -21.55 3.28 -31.09
C ILE A 613 -21.34 4.14 -29.83
N ASP A 614 -22.02 3.80 -28.73
CA ASP A 614 -21.73 4.42 -27.44
C ASP A 614 -20.46 3.81 -26.82
N THR A 615 -19.56 4.66 -26.35
CA THR A 615 -18.28 4.29 -25.75
C THR A 615 -18.03 5.01 -24.42
N SER A 616 -19.06 5.56 -23.76
CA SER A 616 -18.91 6.40 -22.56
C SER A 616 -18.28 5.70 -21.35
N ASP A 617 -18.52 4.40 -21.18
CA ASP A 617 -18.40 3.71 -19.89
C ASP A 617 -17.04 3.04 -19.64
N THR A 618 -15.93 3.57 -20.20
CA THR A 618 -14.60 2.94 -20.04
C THR A 618 -13.73 3.57 -18.96
N GLY A 619 -14.10 4.75 -18.46
CA GLY A 619 -13.27 5.54 -17.55
C GLY A 619 -12.03 6.13 -18.24
N GLY A 620 -11.41 7.12 -17.59
CA GLY A 620 -10.12 7.70 -17.97
C GLY A 620 -8.95 6.82 -17.53
N THR A 621 -7.73 7.21 -17.95
CA THR A 621 -6.51 6.46 -17.61
C THR A 621 -5.85 6.89 -16.30
N GLY A 622 -6.25 8.04 -15.74
CA GLY A 622 -5.70 8.58 -14.49
C GLY A 622 -6.29 7.89 -13.26
N HIS A 623 -5.45 7.51 -12.29
CA HIS A 623 -5.96 6.84 -11.09
C HIS A 623 -6.80 7.76 -10.23
N SER A 624 -7.94 7.26 -9.77
CA SER A 624 -8.83 8.02 -8.89
C SER A 624 -8.25 8.08 -7.48
N ILE A 625 -8.30 9.25 -6.86
CA ILE A 625 -7.79 9.54 -5.51
C ILE A 625 -8.97 9.97 -4.63
N GLN A 626 -9.06 9.46 -3.40
CA GLN A 626 -10.19 9.74 -2.49
C GLN A 626 -9.79 10.21 -1.08
N MET A 627 -10.74 10.85 -0.40
CA MET A 627 -10.90 10.91 1.06
C MET A 627 -12.39 11.03 1.42
N LEU A 628 -12.72 10.95 2.71
CA LEU A 628 -14.09 11.15 3.22
C LEU A 628 -14.11 12.31 4.21
N MET A 629 -15.13 13.17 4.14
CA MET A 629 -15.35 14.26 5.11
C MET A 629 -16.85 14.56 5.23
N GLY A 630 -17.37 14.78 6.44
CA GLY A 630 -18.80 14.89 6.67
C GLY A 630 -19.58 13.76 5.98
N ASP A 631 -20.61 14.12 5.22
CA ASP A 631 -21.39 13.21 4.36
C ASP A 631 -20.80 12.93 2.97
N LEU A 632 -19.65 13.52 2.62
CA LEU A 632 -19.08 13.46 1.27
C LEU A 632 -17.99 12.39 1.09
N LEU A 633 -18.04 11.72 -0.05
CA LEU A 633 -16.87 11.11 -0.69
C LEU A 633 -16.23 12.16 -1.60
N VAL A 634 -15.00 12.58 -1.30
CA VAL A 634 -14.29 13.59 -2.11
C VAL A 634 -13.29 12.89 -3.03
N GLN A 635 -13.32 13.22 -4.32
CA GLN A 635 -12.60 12.49 -5.37
C GLN A 635 -11.95 13.39 -6.41
N THR A 636 -10.74 13.04 -6.87
CA THR A 636 -10.07 13.61 -8.06
C THR A 636 -9.30 12.49 -8.81
N THR A 637 -8.53 12.80 -9.84
CA THR A 637 -7.78 11.82 -10.67
C THR A 637 -6.33 12.27 -10.94
N GLU A 638 -5.35 11.36 -10.90
CA GLU A 638 -3.95 11.70 -11.20
C GLU A 638 -3.69 11.97 -12.69
N ASP A 639 -2.74 12.87 -12.97
CA ASP A 639 -2.26 13.19 -14.32
C ASP A 639 -0.86 12.60 -14.60
N LEU A 640 -0.34 11.75 -13.71
CA LEU A 640 1.02 11.22 -13.80
C LEU A 640 1.16 10.11 -14.84
N ARG A 641 0.29 9.10 -14.81
CA ARG A 641 0.29 7.97 -15.78
C ARG A 641 -0.89 7.98 -16.73
N GLY A 642 -1.86 8.83 -16.47
CA GLY A 642 -3.10 8.88 -17.22
C GLY A 642 -3.72 10.27 -17.19
N ASP A 643 -4.96 10.35 -17.63
CA ASP A 643 -5.67 11.59 -17.89
C ASP A 643 -6.57 11.96 -16.71
N THR A 644 -6.33 13.13 -16.13
CA THR A 644 -7.14 13.71 -15.06
C THR A 644 -8.45 14.31 -15.59
N GLU A 645 -9.49 14.35 -14.77
CA GLU A 645 -10.82 14.88 -15.09
C GLU A 645 -10.78 16.41 -15.25
N LEU A 646 -11.22 16.91 -16.42
CA LEU A 646 -11.18 18.33 -16.78
C LEU A 646 -12.57 18.92 -17.05
N ASN A 647 -12.74 20.18 -16.66
CA ASN A 647 -13.84 21.02 -17.12
C ASN A 647 -13.58 21.64 -18.52
N GLU A 648 -14.51 22.46 -18.97
CA GLU A 648 -14.48 23.13 -20.29
C GLU A 648 -13.30 24.10 -20.46
N ASN A 649 -12.74 24.62 -19.36
CA ASN A 649 -11.55 25.48 -19.36
C ASN A 649 -10.23 24.67 -19.41
N GLY A 650 -10.30 23.33 -19.35
CA GLY A 650 -9.11 22.46 -19.26
C GLY A 650 -8.49 22.39 -17.86
N MET A 651 -9.21 22.86 -16.84
CA MET A 651 -8.76 22.82 -15.44
C MET A 651 -9.12 21.47 -14.80
N PRO A 652 -8.18 20.84 -14.05
CA PRO A 652 -8.45 19.67 -13.21
C PRO A 652 -9.60 19.89 -12.24
N MET A 653 -10.34 18.83 -11.92
CA MET A 653 -11.53 18.89 -11.08
C MET A 653 -11.38 18.13 -9.76
N LEU A 654 -12.04 18.65 -8.74
CA LEU A 654 -12.33 17.98 -7.48
C LEU A 654 -13.84 17.79 -7.37
N HIS A 655 -14.28 16.56 -7.14
CA HIS A 655 -15.68 16.18 -7.09
C HIS A 655 -16.10 15.83 -5.66
N ALA A 656 -17.23 16.39 -5.22
CA ALA A 656 -17.98 15.91 -4.07
C ALA A 656 -19.02 14.90 -4.55
N ARG A 657 -18.94 13.66 -4.08
CA ARG A 657 -19.85 12.58 -4.43
C ARG A 657 -20.69 12.13 -3.24
N ASP A 658 -21.90 11.66 -3.53
CA ASP A 658 -22.69 10.92 -2.56
C ASP A 658 -22.04 9.56 -2.26
N LYS A 659 -22.02 9.21 -0.98
CA LYS A 659 -21.48 7.95 -0.45
C LYS A 659 -22.24 6.72 -0.98
N ARG A 660 -23.57 6.78 -1.10
CA ARG A 660 -24.41 5.59 -1.37
C ARG A 660 -24.73 5.32 -2.85
N SER A 661 -24.48 6.28 -3.73
CA SER A 661 -24.72 6.19 -5.19
C SER A 661 -23.51 6.50 -6.07
N GLY A 662 -22.50 7.22 -5.55
CA GLY A 662 -21.36 7.69 -6.33
C GLY A 662 -21.65 8.89 -7.24
N GLU A 663 -22.89 9.40 -7.27
CA GLU A 663 -23.29 10.58 -8.03
C GLU A 663 -22.50 11.82 -7.61
N ILE A 664 -22.12 12.67 -8.59
CA ILE A 664 -21.45 13.94 -8.33
C ILE A 664 -22.50 14.97 -7.86
N LEU A 665 -22.43 15.37 -6.60
CA LEU A 665 -23.31 16.35 -5.98
C LEU A 665 -22.87 17.80 -6.29
N ALA A 666 -21.56 18.04 -6.28
CA ALA A 666 -20.94 19.33 -6.52
C ALA A 666 -19.48 19.15 -6.98
N SER A 667 -18.83 20.20 -7.47
CA SER A 667 -17.42 20.14 -7.88
C SER A 667 -16.74 21.51 -7.84
N ALA A 668 -15.43 21.51 -7.64
CA ALA A 668 -14.56 22.69 -7.61
C ALA A 668 -13.37 22.51 -8.58
N GLU A 669 -12.76 23.63 -9.02
CA GLU A 669 -11.54 23.59 -9.82
C GLU A 669 -10.30 23.30 -8.93
N LEU A 670 -9.35 22.55 -9.48
CA LEU A 670 -8.00 22.38 -8.93
C LEU A 670 -6.96 23.04 -9.86
N PRO A 671 -6.08 23.93 -9.36
CA PRO A 671 -5.06 24.58 -10.18
C PRO A 671 -3.97 23.62 -10.68
N ILE A 672 -3.82 22.46 -10.05
CA ILE A 672 -2.81 21.42 -10.35
C ILE A 672 -3.46 20.04 -10.12
N PRO A 673 -3.30 19.05 -11.02
CA PRO A 673 -3.87 17.71 -10.84
C PRO A 673 -3.38 17.01 -9.58
N GLY A 674 -4.17 16.07 -9.06
CA GLY A 674 -3.76 15.18 -7.96
C GLY A 674 -2.62 14.21 -8.35
N GLN A 675 -2.01 13.57 -7.35
CA GLN A 675 -0.89 12.64 -7.52
C GLN A 675 -0.93 11.33 -6.70
N TYR A 676 -1.55 11.34 -5.52
CA TYR A 676 -1.45 10.19 -4.59
C TYR A 676 -2.55 10.17 -3.53
N GLY A 677 -2.80 11.31 -2.89
CA GLY A 677 -3.67 11.38 -1.73
C GLY A 677 -4.06 12.81 -1.40
N MET A 678 -5.06 12.89 -0.54
CA MET A 678 -5.65 14.13 -0.06
C MET A 678 -6.08 13.96 1.40
N MET A 679 -6.27 15.08 2.09
CA MET A 679 -6.62 15.14 3.50
C MET A 679 -7.48 16.37 3.81
N THR A 680 -8.10 16.43 4.98
CA THR A 680 -8.80 17.62 5.49
C THR A 680 -8.47 17.87 6.97
N TYR A 681 -8.54 19.12 7.39
CA TYR A 681 -8.34 19.52 8.78
C TYR A 681 -9.18 20.73 9.16
N MET A 682 -9.31 20.98 10.46
CA MET A 682 -9.93 22.18 11.03
C MET A 682 -8.86 23.03 11.73
N HIS A 683 -8.73 24.30 11.36
CA HIS A 683 -7.78 25.24 11.97
C HIS A 683 -8.47 26.57 12.23
N GLU A 684 -8.47 27.01 13.50
CA GLU A 684 -9.12 28.24 14.00
C GLU A 684 -10.60 28.43 13.61
N GLY A 685 -11.32 27.34 13.31
CA GLY A 685 -12.73 27.36 12.88
C GLY A 685 -12.94 27.39 11.36
N VAL A 686 -11.86 27.28 10.57
CA VAL A 686 -11.89 27.12 9.12
C VAL A 686 -11.46 25.69 8.74
N GLN A 687 -12.28 25.00 7.96
CA GLN A 687 -11.96 23.71 7.36
C GLN A 687 -11.17 23.90 6.07
N TYR A 688 -10.14 23.09 5.89
CA TYR A 688 -9.31 23.05 4.69
C TYR A 688 -9.32 21.66 4.06
N ILE A 689 -9.17 21.59 2.75
CA ILE A 689 -8.81 20.37 2.00
C ILE A 689 -7.40 20.57 1.45
N VAL A 690 -6.50 19.62 1.66
CA VAL A 690 -5.16 19.64 1.05
C VAL A 690 -4.97 18.46 0.11
N VAL A 691 -4.61 18.75 -1.14
CA VAL A 691 -4.39 17.79 -2.22
C VAL A 691 -2.89 17.72 -2.55
N GLN A 692 -2.33 16.51 -2.59
CA GLN A 692 -0.99 16.28 -3.13
C GLN A 692 -1.05 16.38 -4.65
N SER A 693 -0.34 17.35 -5.21
CA SER A 693 -0.54 17.78 -6.59
C SER A 693 0.75 17.81 -7.40
N GLY A 694 0.61 17.66 -8.72
CA GLY A 694 1.71 17.70 -9.69
C GLY A 694 1.29 17.16 -11.05
N SER A 695 2.13 17.36 -12.06
CA SER A 695 1.99 16.74 -13.38
C SER A 695 3.27 16.88 -14.23
N VAL A 696 3.75 15.75 -14.75
CA VAL A 696 4.79 15.73 -15.80
C VAL A 696 4.24 16.30 -17.11
N LYS A 697 3.02 15.89 -17.51
CA LYS A 697 2.37 16.30 -18.77
C LYS A 697 2.23 17.82 -18.88
N ARG A 698 1.79 18.47 -17.79
CA ARG A 698 1.59 19.94 -17.70
C ARG A 698 2.84 20.70 -17.25
N ARG A 699 3.94 20.02 -16.93
CA ARG A 699 5.15 20.59 -16.30
C ARG A 699 4.84 21.38 -15.03
N GLN A 700 3.92 20.87 -14.22
CA GLN A 700 3.58 21.43 -12.91
C GLN A 700 4.31 20.61 -11.85
N PRO A 701 5.36 21.13 -11.19
CA PRO A 701 6.12 20.36 -10.23
C PRO A 701 5.30 20.07 -8.96
N SER A 702 5.82 19.14 -8.15
CA SER A 702 5.24 18.71 -6.87
C SER A 702 4.83 19.89 -5.97
N ALA A 703 3.59 19.81 -5.48
CA ALA A 703 2.96 20.84 -4.68
C ALA A 703 1.95 20.25 -3.68
N LEU A 704 1.63 21.06 -2.66
CA LEU A 704 0.42 20.92 -1.88
C LEU A 704 -0.51 22.08 -2.25
N VAL A 705 -1.73 21.78 -2.67
CA VAL A 705 -2.79 22.76 -2.93
C VAL A 705 -3.77 22.70 -1.77
N ALA A 706 -4.00 23.83 -1.10
CA ALA A 706 -5.02 23.98 -0.09
C ALA A 706 -6.26 24.68 -0.64
N LEU A 707 -7.44 24.11 -0.40
CA LEU A 707 -8.74 24.71 -0.66
C LEU A 707 -9.47 24.99 0.65
N ARG A 708 -10.26 26.07 0.70
CA ARG A 708 -11.16 26.42 1.82
C ARG A 708 -12.43 27.11 1.28
N LEU A 709 -13.40 27.34 2.14
CA LEU A 709 -14.49 28.29 1.86
C LEU A 709 -14.02 29.74 2.12
N PRO A 710 -14.51 30.75 1.37
CA PRO A 710 -14.10 32.16 1.47
C PRO A 710 -14.26 32.80 2.86
#